data_AF-A0A7C2NUG9-F1
#
_entry.id   AF-A0A7C2NUG9-F1
#
_cell.length_a   1.000
_cell.length_b   1.000
_cell.length_c   1.000
_cell.angle_alpha   90.00
_cell.angle_beta   90.00
_cell.angle_gamma   90.00
#
_symmetry.space_group_name_H-M   'P 1'
#
loop_
_entity.id
_entity.type
_entity.pdbx_description
1 polymer ?
#
loop_
_entity_poly.entity_id
_entity_poly.type
_entity_poly.pdbx_seq_one_letter_code
_entity_poly.pdbx_strand_id
1 'polypeptide(L)'
;MDEVTKRRVREGARRRASQKFVERLTERKPETKERVEKLKAKIAPTVPRPPAADAERVEARVMEMVFETVVFEERPVLFVENDWVNKTEVTIVGSEAQELVDGLDQHKDLLQPLIPLVGRIDVTNFPGNDFVGTGWFVAPDVVITNRHVASLIARWDGRKYVFARGILGRPMTSSVCTAHEFDDLVPDSARVFNVSEVLYIEPVSSPHDIAFLRVKRRTDGSRPDRIPIATANVGDNVRVLVVGYPARASRSVIPDQEMMKRLFRDRYDVKRAAPGLTMPSGDGSMQHDCSTLGGNSGSVVLDLAKGKAVGLHFAGLYQEANYAVQAQTLRDYVNRKQWQTPRVETDTPPLPQPPPATTSSAATVPAMQACAPGGTPPFSITITFGGVPCAPTVMAGYGAAAQGQPAATAPALSLAAVENAAKDFWDQRPEGVVAVRVGFSDDGETIGDVPFIAASVPVDRLAAVQSAGPARFQTLEVKYLPAEAYEILDSLPGFEAADSIQYDDDARTGAGFSFDEVDEEMHIEAHVGPEYSWEVLGKFLGNAKRSLVSAIYEFHGSHIATVLEERLDDDVSLRLVMDNASFHEVKKPAEEFDRVEVFEQWEQFGDKFARIVAPEGTAGLIANAYHIKVTVRDGNTFWLSSGNWKMGSSQPIITQAQRDNAENVDLPGNREWHVVIKNATLAKRFRNHITQDFKRSKALGAGEVPRSHEAADVFVDVPIEPVLERRPPDHILKPLPLEGRRKVKPLLTPDQEGAVYSEAVLELIDSARDSLWFQIPYISMPSKPGANRGFIDELIKALTVKLKTLPDARLLLRRGGSAYSNPTHAAWYFKSKGVDIANRVRQIENHHTKGMIVDCQRLLLGSHNWSQPGVTLNRDASLIFDDAEIASYYAEAFEVDWNRASAINPKKHAPNESPILEAIGARPPPGYRRVLLSELLKEDD
;
A
#
# COMPACT_ATOMS: atom_id res chain seq x y z
N MET A 1 -10.22 -22.92 2.24
CA MET A 1 -9.88 -23.57 0.96
C MET A 1 -8.37 -23.67 0.86
N ASP A 2 -7.84 -24.88 0.76
CA ASP A 2 -6.42 -25.11 0.46
C ASP A 2 -6.06 -24.72 -0.99
N GLU A 3 -4.76 -24.67 -1.28
CA GLU A 3 -4.20 -24.42 -2.60
C GLU A 3 -4.71 -25.39 -3.67
N VAL A 4 -4.80 -26.68 -3.36
CA VAL A 4 -5.24 -27.73 -4.30
C VAL A 4 -6.67 -27.46 -4.77
N THR A 5 -7.52 -27.00 -3.86
CA THR A 5 -8.91 -26.62 -4.13
C THR A 5 -8.97 -25.32 -4.95
N LYS A 6 -8.20 -24.29 -4.58
CA LYS A 6 -8.10 -23.04 -5.38
C LYS A 6 -7.62 -23.33 -6.81
N ARG A 7 -6.61 -24.19 -6.97
CA ARG A 7 -6.08 -24.63 -8.27
C ARG A 7 -7.13 -25.39 -9.08
N ARG A 8 -7.85 -26.34 -8.48
CA ARG A 8 -8.95 -27.08 -9.14
C ARG A 8 -10.11 -26.16 -9.56
N VAL A 9 -10.43 -25.13 -8.76
CA VAL A 9 -11.45 -24.12 -9.12
C VAL A 9 -10.99 -23.29 -10.31
N ARG A 10 -9.73 -22.81 -10.32
CA ARG A 10 -9.13 -22.08 -11.45
C ARG A 10 -9.05 -22.93 -12.73
N GLU A 11 -8.59 -24.17 -12.64
CA GLU A 11 -8.55 -25.13 -13.76
C GLU A 11 -9.97 -25.42 -14.29
N GLY A 12 -10.96 -25.55 -13.41
CA GLY A 12 -12.37 -25.72 -13.76
C GLY A 12 -12.98 -24.49 -14.45
N ALA A 13 -12.65 -23.28 -14.00
CA ALA A 13 -13.08 -22.03 -14.63
C ALA A 13 -12.46 -21.87 -16.02
N ARG A 14 -11.13 -22.02 -16.14
CA ARG A 14 -10.39 -21.98 -17.42
C ARG A 14 -10.96 -22.98 -18.43
N ARG A 15 -11.25 -24.22 -18.00
CA ARG A 15 -11.88 -25.24 -18.85
C ARG A 15 -13.27 -24.85 -19.36
N ARG A 16 -14.11 -24.22 -18.51
CA ARG A 16 -15.43 -23.70 -18.93
C ARG A 16 -15.31 -22.53 -19.89
N ALA A 17 -14.38 -21.59 -19.64
CA ALA A 17 -14.12 -20.46 -20.52
C ALA A 17 -13.65 -20.91 -21.92
N SER A 18 -12.66 -21.81 -21.98
CA SER A 18 -12.20 -22.41 -23.23
C SER A 18 -13.28 -23.20 -23.96
N GLN A 19 -14.17 -23.89 -23.23
CA GLN A 19 -15.30 -24.60 -23.84
C GLN A 19 -16.32 -23.64 -24.45
N LYS A 20 -16.76 -22.61 -23.72
CA LYS A 20 -17.66 -21.56 -24.25
C LYS A 20 -17.06 -20.82 -25.45
N PHE A 21 -15.75 -20.56 -25.43
CA PHE A 21 -15.04 -19.98 -26.58
C PHE A 21 -15.10 -20.89 -27.80
N VAL A 22 -14.79 -22.19 -27.62
CA VAL A 22 -14.85 -23.19 -28.69
C VAL A 22 -16.26 -23.32 -29.27
N GLU A 23 -17.29 -23.33 -28.42
CA GLU A 23 -18.70 -23.38 -28.84
C GLU A 23 -19.02 -22.18 -29.75
N ARG A 24 -18.80 -20.95 -29.28
CA ARG A 24 -18.99 -19.72 -30.07
C ARG A 24 -18.18 -19.68 -31.37
N LEU A 25 -16.93 -20.14 -31.36
CA LEU A 25 -16.08 -20.21 -32.54
C LEU A 25 -16.67 -21.16 -33.59
N THR A 26 -17.14 -22.34 -33.17
CA THR A 26 -17.76 -23.32 -34.09
C THR A 26 -19.18 -22.96 -34.55
N GLU A 27 -19.90 -22.11 -33.82
CA GLU A 27 -21.17 -21.52 -34.25
C GLU A 27 -20.95 -20.45 -35.33
N ARG A 28 -19.95 -19.58 -35.16
CA ARG A 28 -19.60 -18.51 -36.12
C ARG A 28 -18.91 -19.05 -37.38
N LYS A 29 -18.08 -20.09 -37.24
CA LYS A 29 -17.28 -20.69 -38.31
C LYS A 29 -17.47 -22.22 -38.34
N PRO A 30 -18.59 -22.73 -38.91
CA PRO A 30 -18.91 -24.16 -38.94
C PRO A 30 -17.79 -25.05 -39.50
N GLU A 31 -16.99 -24.51 -40.43
CA GLU A 31 -15.82 -25.15 -41.04
C GLU A 31 -14.67 -25.42 -40.04
N THR A 32 -14.58 -24.67 -38.94
CA THR A 32 -13.56 -24.90 -37.89
C THR A 32 -13.86 -26.13 -37.02
N LYS A 33 -15.11 -26.59 -37.01
CA LYS A 33 -15.61 -27.68 -36.15
C LYS A 33 -14.81 -28.97 -36.30
N GLU A 34 -14.49 -29.35 -37.55
CA GLU A 34 -13.71 -30.58 -37.81
C GLU A 34 -12.27 -30.49 -37.28
N ARG A 35 -11.65 -29.30 -37.34
CA ARG A 35 -10.30 -29.04 -36.83
C ARG A 35 -10.26 -29.03 -35.30
N VAL A 36 -11.30 -28.47 -34.67
CA VAL A 36 -11.49 -28.46 -33.21
C VAL A 36 -11.65 -29.89 -32.66
N GLU A 37 -12.48 -30.73 -33.27
CA GLU A 37 -12.68 -32.11 -32.82
C GLU A 37 -11.39 -32.96 -32.96
N LYS A 38 -10.62 -32.76 -34.05
CA LYS A 38 -9.29 -33.38 -34.20
C LYS A 38 -8.27 -32.94 -33.15
N LEU A 39 -8.40 -31.73 -32.60
CA LEU A 39 -7.57 -31.23 -31.50
C LEU A 39 -8.02 -31.80 -30.15
N LYS A 40 -9.33 -31.83 -29.85
CA LYS A 40 -9.89 -32.47 -28.65
C LYS A 40 -9.45 -33.93 -28.51
N ALA A 41 -9.47 -34.69 -29.61
CA ALA A 41 -9.06 -36.09 -29.64
C ALA A 41 -7.58 -36.34 -29.28
N LYS A 42 -6.70 -35.32 -29.33
CA LYS A 42 -5.27 -35.45 -29.01
C LYS A 42 -4.91 -35.14 -27.55
N ILE A 43 -5.84 -34.61 -26.74
CA ILE A 43 -5.52 -33.94 -25.46
C ILE A 43 -6.04 -34.73 -24.23
N ALA A 44 -6.61 -35.92 -24.38
CA ALA A 44 -7.18 -36.69 -23.27
C ALA A 44 -6.13 -37.47 -22.44
N PRO A 45 -6.04 -37.20 -21.12
CA PRO A 45 -5.75 -38.25 -20.14
C PRO A 45 -6.89 -38.43 -19.10
N THR A 46 -6.88 -39.59 -18.45
CA THR A 46 -7.97 -40.15 -17.63
C THR A 46 -7.76 -39.99 -16.12
N VAL A 47 -8.66 -39.30 -15.40
CA VAL A 47 -8.85 -39.36 -13.93
C VAL A 47 -10.36 -39.10 -13.61
N PRO A 48 -11.00 -39.81 -12.65
CA PRO A 48 -12.46 -39.75 -12.46
C PRO A 48 -12.99 -38.52 -11.71
N ARG A 49 -14.31 -38.30 -11.84
CA ARG A 49 -15.08 -37.15 -11.34
C ARG A 49 -15.53 -37.34 -9.87
N PRO A 50 -15.33 -36.36 -8.96
CA PRO A 50 -15.89 -36.40 -7.61
C PRO A 50 -17.42 -36.12 -7.60
N PRO A 51 -18.15 -36.56 -6.57
CA PRO A 51 -19.62 -36.50 -6.54
C PRO A 51 -20.18 -35.09 -6.31
N ALA A 52 -21.42 -34.88 -6.73
CA ALA A 52 -22.13 -33.61 -6.59
C ALA A 52 -22.80 -33.49 -5.21
N ALA A 53 -22.28 -32.61 -4.36
CA ALA A 53 -22.89 -32.26 -3.06
C ALA A 53 -22.69 -30.78 -2.65
N ASP A 54 -21.61 -30.12 -3.09
CA ASP A 54 -21.27 -28.74 -2.63
C ASP A 54 -21.84 -27.61 -3.53
N ALA A 55 -22.92 -27.85 -4.27
CA ALA A 55 -23.39 -26.94 -5.32
C ALA A 55 -24.35 -25.82 -4.85
N GLU A 56 -24.92 -25.89 -3.64
CA GLU A 56 -26.10 -25.10 -3.23
C GLU A 56 -25.87 -24.04 -2.11
N ARG A 57 -24.65 -23.54 -1.91
CA ARG A 57 -24.37 -22.49 -0.90
C ARG A 57 -23.44 -21.37 -1.36
N VAL A 58 -23.74 -20.73 -2.50
CA VAL A 58 -22.92 -19.60 -3.04
C VAL A 58 -23.73 -18.31 -3.32
N GLU A 59 -25.06 -18.33 -3.34
CA GLU A 59 -25.86 -17.13 -3.59
C GLU A 59 -26.17 -16.31 -2.32
N ALA A 60 -25.25 -15.42 -1.96
CA ALA A 60 -25.52 -14.10 -1.34
C ALA A 60 -24.21 -13.37 -0.98
N ARG A 61 -23.52 -12.79 -1.96
CA ARG A 61 -22.52 -11.74 -1.74
C ARG A 61 -22.64 -10.68 -2.82
N VAL A 62 -23.05 -9.47 -2.42
CA VAL A 62 -22.86 -8.27 -3.26
C VAL A 62 -21.35 -8.04 -3.34
N MET A 63 -20.80 -8.10 -4.55
CA MET A 63 -19.35 -8.03 -4.78
C MET A 63 -18.85 -6.58 -4.71
N GLU A 64 -17.70 -6.37 -4.05
CA GLU A 64 -16.79 -5.26 -4.39
C GLU A 64 -16.29 -5.52 -5.84
N MET A 65 -16.99 -4.96 -6.83
CA MET A 65 -16.61 -5.05 -8.24
C MET A 65 -15.54 -4.00 -8.57
N VAL A 66 -14.26 -4.36 -8.42
CA VAL A 66 -13.13 -3.51 -8.83
C VAL A 66 -12.02 -4.36 -9.46
N PHE A 67 -12.16 -4.74 -10.74
CA PHE A 67 -11.06 -5.24 -11.58
C PHE A 67 -11.37 -4.95 -13.06
N GLU A 68 -10.52 -4.21 -13.79
CA GLU A 68 -10.57 -4.10 -15.27
C GLU A 68 -9.55 -5.06 -15.90
N THR A 69 -9.77 -5.58 -17.12
CA THR A 69 -9.08 -6.83 -17.49
C THR A 69 -9.00 -7.26 -18.96
N VAL A 70 -8.10 -8.20 -19.24
CA VAL A 70 -7.98 -8.91 -20.53
C VAL A 70 -8.90 -10.13 -20.55
N VAL A 71 -9.76 -10.21 -21.58
CA VAL A 71 -10.74 -11.29 -21.73
C VAL A 71 -10.19 -12.45 -22.58
N PHE A 72 -9.48 -12.19 -23.68
CA PHE A 72 -8.84 -13.23 -24.50
C PHE A 72 -7.50 -12.76 -25.10
N GLU A 73 -6.57 -13.70 -25.34
CA GLU A 73 -5.30 -13.40 -26.03
C GLU A 73 -5.49 -13.07 -27.52
N GLU A 74 -6.61 -13.47 -28.13
CA GLU A 74 -6.99 -13.13 -29.51
C GLU A 74 -7.68 -11.74 -29.63
N ARG A 75 -7.41 -10.82 -28.69
CA ARG A 75 -7.99 -9.47 -28.64
C ARG A 75 -6.89 -8.41 -28.65
N PRO A 76 -6.53 -7.92 -29.84
CA PRO A 76 -5.36 -7.07 -30.03
C PRO A 76 -5.56 -5.69 -29.41
N VAL A 77 -4.46 -5.04 -29.04
CA VAL A 77 -4.45 -3.67 -28.52
C VAL A 77 -3.51 -2.85 -29.38
N LEU A 78 -4.04 -1.80 -30.00
CA LEU A 78 -3.30 -0.92 -30.89
C LEU A 78 -2.96 0.37 -30.16
N PHE A 79 -1.76 0.88 -30.37
CA PHE A 79 -1.43 2.25 -29.99
C PHE A 79 -2.24 3.25 -30.83
N VAL A 80 -2.57 4.40 -30.26
CA VAL A 80 -2.99 5.56 -31.04
C VAL A 80 -1.77 6.45 -31.28
N GLU A 81 -1.63 6.93 -32.51
CA GLU A 81 -0.57 7.80 -33.00
C GLU A 81 -1.12 8.64 -34.15
N ASN A 82 -0.90 9.95 -34.12
CA ASN A 82 -1.42 10.91 -35.10
C ASN A 82 -2.95 10.80 -35.27
N ASP A 83 -3.69 10.80 -34.15
CA ASP A 83 -5.15 10.64 -34.06
C ASP A 83 -5.70 9.29 -34.60
N TRP A 84 -4.86 8.33 -35.01
CA TRP A 84 -5.29 7.04 -35.59
C TRP A 84 -4.55 5.83 -35.00
N VAL A 85 -5.00 4.61 -35.33
CA VAL A 85 -4.35 3.39 -34.84
C VAL A 85 -3.04 3.08 -35.58
N ASN A 86 -1.97 2.86 -34.81
CA ASN A 86 -0.72 2.29 -35.32
C ASN A 86 -0.88 0.76 -35.44
N LYS A 87 -0.60 0.23 -36.63
CA LYS A 87 -0.70 -1.19 -36.97
C LYS A 87 0.65 -1.87 -37.25
N THR A 88 1.77 -1.19 -37.03
CA THR A 88 3.11 -1.79 -37.10
C THR A 88 3.50 -2.37 -35.74
N GLU A 89 3.12 -1.70 -34.66
CA GLU A 89 3.43 -2.09 -33.27
C GLU A 89 2.25 -2.81 -32.57
N VAL A 90 1.66 -3.79 -33.25
CA VAL A 90 0.50 -4.57 -32.74
C VAL A 90 0.82 -6.06 -32.65
N THR A 91 0.41 -6.68 -31.53
CA THR A 91 0.45 -8.14 -31.37
C THR A 91 -0.84 -8.75 -31.89
N ILE A 92 -0.74 -9.62 -32.90
CA ILE A 92 -1.87 -10.33 -33.52
C ILE A 92 -1.73 -11.83 -33.25
N VAL A 93 -2.69 -12.41 -32.53
CA VAL A 93 -2.75 -13.85 -32.23
C VAL A 93 -4.06 -14.41 -32.78
N GLY A 94 -3.95 -15.35 -33.72
CA GLY A 94 -5.11 -15.98 -34.36
C GLY A 94 -5.75 -15.15 -35.48
N SER A 95 -6.64 -15.78 -36.26
CA SER A 95 -7.29 -15.14 -37.41
C SER A 95 -8.37 -14.13 -37.02
N GLU A 96 -9.03 -14.30 -35.87
CA GLU A 96 -10.06 -13.34 -35.42
C GLU A 96 -9.42 -11.99 -35.04
N ALA A 97 -8.23 -12.00 -34.42
CA ALA A 97 -7.46 -10.78 -34.16
C ALA A 97 -7.06 -10.05 -35.45
N GLN A 98 -6.63 -10.80 -36.48
CA GLN A 98 -6.30 -10.21 -37.79
C GLN A 98 -7.54 -9.57 -38.44
N GLU A 99 -8.67 -10.26 -38.47
CA GLU A 99 -9.94 -9.73 -39.01
C GLU A 99 -10.44 -8.48 -38.27
N LEU A 100 -10.19 -8.40 -36.95
CA LEU A 100 -10.51 -7.21 -36.14
C LEU A 100 -9.60 -6.01 -36.50
N VAL A 101 -8.30 -6.23 -36.70
CA VAL A 101 -7.34 -5.19 -37.10
C VAL A 101 -7.59 -4.71 -38.54
N ASP A 102 -7.80 -5.63 -39.48
CA ASP A 102 -8.07 -5.32 -40.89
C ASP A 102 -9.40 -4.55 -41.07
N GLY A 103 -10.37 -4.80 -40.18
CA GLY A 103 -11.65 -4.10 -40.16
C GLY A 103 -11.56 -2.61 -39.76
N LEU A 104 -10.47 -2.16 -39.13
CA LEU A 104 -10.34 -0.77 -38.68
C LEU A 104 -10.20 0.21 -39.85
N ASP A 105 -9.44 -0.14 -40.89
CA ASP A 105 -9.24 0.72 -42.06
C ASP A 105 -10.53 0.96 -42.84
N GLN A 106 -11.41 -0.04 -42.89
CA GLN A 106 -12.70 0.04 -43.59
C GLN A 106 -13.64 1.10 -43.00
N HIS A 107 -13.36 1.54 -41.77
CA HIS A 107 -14.13 2.54 -41.04
C HIS A 107 -13.26 3.73 -40.58
N LYS A 108 -12.06 3.91 -41.16
CA LYS A 108 -11.12 4.96 -40.77
C LYS A 108 -11.73 6.37 -40.82
N ASP A 109 -12.30 6.75 -41.97
CA ASP A 109 -12.87 8.09 -42.17
C ASP A 109 -14.01 8.43 -41.19
N LEU A 110 -14.66 7.40 -40.65
CA LEU A 110 -15.75 7.51 -39.67
C LEU A 110 -15.23 7.59 -38.22
N LEU A 111 -14.15 6.88 -37.91
CA LEU A 111 -13.65 6.70 -36.54
C LEU A 111 -12.50 7.65 -36.19
N GLN A 112 -11.61 7.98 -37.14
CA GLN A 112 -10.46 8.87 -36.91
C GLN A 112 -10.87 10.24 -36.37
N PRO A 113 -11.97 10.88 -36.82
CA PRO A 113 -12.43 12.15 -36.24
C PRO A 113 -12.97 12.04 -34.80
N LEU A 114 -13.18 10.83 -34.27
CA LEU A 114 -13.78 10.58 -32.95
C LEU A 114 -12.74 10.21 -31.88
N ILE A 115 -11.62 9.58 -32.24
CA ILE A 115 -10.51 9.25 -31.31
C ILE A 115 -9.94 10.49 -30.57
N PRO A 116 -9.87 11.70 -31.18
CA PRO A 116 -9.46 12.93 -30.49
C PRO A 116 -10.46 13.46 -29.46
N LEU A 117 -11.65 12.84 -29.37
CA LEU A 117 -12.71 13.18 -28.40
C LEU A 117 -12.71 12.27 -27.16
N VAL A 118 -11.70 11.40 -27.04
CA VAL A 118 -11.42 10.59 -25.87
C VAL A 118 -10.15 11.11 -25.22
N GLY A 119 -10.17 11.27 -23.89
CA GLY A 119 -9.06 11.82 -23.12
C GLY A 119 -8.87 11.18 -21.75
N ARG A 120 -7.64 11.24 -21.28
CA ARG A 120 -7.20 10.83 -19.94
C ARG A 120 -7.68 11.85 -18.93
N ILE A 121 -8.20 11.40 -17.79
CA ILE A 121 -8.64 12.28 -16.70
C ILE A 121 -7.45 12.45 -15.76
N ASP A 122 -6.64 13.45 -16.05
CA ASP A 122 -5.46 13.81 -15.27
C ASP A 122 -5.87 14.51 -13.97
N VAL A 123 -5.01 14.39 -12.97
CA VAL A 123 -5.20 14.94 -11.63
C VAL A 123 -3.92 15.54 -11.09
N THR A 124 -4.06 16.59 -10.29
CA THR A 124 -2.95 17.20 -9.53
C THR A 124 -3.33 17.27 -8.06
N ASN A 125 -2.32 17.18 -7.19
CA ASN A 125 -2.47 16.92 -5.74
C ASN A 125 -3.18 15.59 -5.43
N PHE A 126 -3.33 14.67 -6.39
CA PHE A 126 -3.76 13.29 -6.12
C PHE A 126 -2.55 12.45 -5.69
N PRO A 127 -2.71 11.48 -4.79
CA PRO A 127 -1.60 10.61 -4.40
C PRO A 127 -1.33 9.50 -5.42
N GLY A 128 -0.07 9.10 -5.52
CA GLY A 128 0.41 7.92 -6.26
C GLY A 128 0.32 7.94 -7.79
N ASN A 129 -0.64 8.66 -8.37
CA ASN A 129 -0.94 8.62 -9.81
C ASN A 129 -1.20 10.02 -10.40
N ASP A 130 -0.84 10.23 -11.67
CA ASP A 130 -1.09 11.47 -12.42
C ASP A 130 -2.44 11.47 -13.17
N PHE A 131 -3.12 10.32 -13.27
CA PHE A 131 -4.47 10.18 -13.82
C PHE A 131 -5.32 9.16 -13.04
N VAL A 132 -6.65 9.23 -13.24
CA VAL A 132 -7.65 8.41 -12.51
C VAL A 132 -8.61 7.63 -13.41
N GLY A 133 -8.50 7.78 -14.73
CA GLY A 133 -9.37 7.08 -15.69
C GLY A 133 -9.47 7.77 -17.04
N THR A 134 -10.50 7.40 -17.79
CA THR A 134 -10.80 7.89 -19.13
C THR A 134 -12.13 8.66 -19.14
N GLY A 135 -12.28 9.63 -20.04
CA GLY A 135 -13.54 10.27 -20.36
C GLY A 135 -13.64 10.67 -21.82
N TRP A 136 -14.85 10.98 -22.29
CA TRP A 136 -15.08 11.41 -23.68
C TRP A 136 -16.19 12.44 -23.83
N PHE A 137 -16.12 13.24 -24.90
CA PHE A 137 -17.03 14.37 -25.09
C PHE A 137 -18.43 13.94 -25.56
N VAL A 138 -19.47 14.32 -24.79
CA VAL A 138 -20.90 14.20 -25.14
C VAL A 138 -21.52 15.53 -25.59
N ALA A 139 -20.84 16.65 -25.31
CA ALA A 139 -21.15 17.99 -25.81
C ALA A 139 -19.82 18.78 -25.96
N PRO A 140 -19.81 20.02 -26.49
CA PRO A 140 -18.55 20.75 -26.78
C PRO A 140 -17.65 20.91 -25.55
N ASP A 141 -18.27 21.14 -24.39
CA ASP A 141 -17.64 21.40 -23.10
C ASP A 141 -18.03 20.37 -22.02
N VAL A 142 -18.75 19.29 -22.37
CA VAL A 142 -19.20 18.25 -21.42
C VAL A 142 -18.60 16.90 -21.76
N VAL A 143 -17.91 16.33 -20.77
CA VAL A 143 -17.28 15.01 -20.80
C VAL A 143 -18.09 14.05 -19.93
N ILE A 144 -18.27 12.80 -20.38
CA ILE A 144 -18.81 11.70 -19.60
C ILE A 144 -17.69 10.77 -19.14
N THR A 145 -17.83 10.23 -17.92
CA THR A 145 -16.95 9.20 -17.33
C THR A 145 -17.75 8.39 -16.30
N ASN A 146 -17.12 7.52 -15.51
CA ASN A 146 -17.79 6.76 -14.45
C ASN A 146 -18.01 7.56 -13.17
N ARG A 147 -19.01 7.14 -12.37
CA ARG A 147 -19.25 7.65 -11.01
C ARG A 147 -18.02 7.41 -10.14
N HIS A 148 -17.43 6.20 -10.17
CA HIS A 148 -16.29 5.92 -9.30
C HIS A 148 -15.07 6.79 -9.64
N VAL A 149 -14.78 7.04 -10.93
CA VAL A 149 -13.72 7.95 -11.37
C VAL A 149 -13.99 9.39 -10.90
N ALA A 150 -15.20 9.91 -11.10
CA ALA A 150 -15.53 11.27 -10.66
C ALA A 150 -15.54 11.44 -9.13
N SER A 151 -15.90 10.40 -8.38
CA SER A 151 -15.86 10.39 -6.91
C SER A 151 -14.45 10.46 -6.33
N LEU A 152 -13.40 10.09 -7.10
CA LEU A 152 -12.01 10.31 -6.70
C LEU A 152 -11.63 11.80 -6.70
N ILE A 153 -12.25 12.59 -7.59
CA ILE A 153 -11.87 14.00 -7.82
C ILE A 153 -12.85 15.03 -7.24
N ALA A 154 -14.06 14.63 -6.85
CA ALA A 154 -15.07 15.55 -6.33
C ALA A 154 -16.07 14.90 -5.36
N ARG A 155 -16.62 15.72 -4.45
CA ARG A 155 -17.67 15.33 -3.49
C ARG A 155 -18.80 16.35 -3.46
N TRP A 156 -19.98 15.93 -3.03
CA TRP A 156 -21.11 16.84 -2.79
C TRP A 156 -20.87 17.69 -1.53
N ASP A 157 -21.17 18.99 -1.58
CA ASP A 157 -21.09 19.91 -0.42
C ASP A 157 -22.45 20.25 0.19
N GLY A 158 -23.53 19.61 -0.27
CA GLY A 158 -24.92 19.93 0.07
C GLY A 158 -25.58 20.94 -0.89
N ARG A 159 -24.83 21.53 -1.83
CA ARG A 159 -25.36 22.48 -2.84
C ARG A 159 -24.83 22.22 -4.26
N LYS A 160 -23.58 21.80 -4.38
CA LYS A 160 -22.89 21.48 -5.63
C LYS A 160 -21.81 20.43 -5.39
N TYR A 161 -21.20 19.93 -6.47
CA TYR A 161 -19.95 19.22 -6.34
C TYR A 161 -18.80 20.22 -6.18
N VAL A 162 -17.94 19.95 -5.19
CA VAL A 162 -16.66 20.61 -5.00
C VAL A 162 -15.55 19.61 -5.27
N PHE A 163 -14.45 20.07 -5.86
CA PHE A 163 -13.27 19.22 -6.00
C PHE A 163 -12.85 18.69 -4.62
N ALA A 164 -12.51 17.41 -4.59
CA ALA A 164 -12.01 16.73 -3.41
C ALA A 164 -10.74 17.44 -2.93
N ARG A 165 -10.46 17.31 -1.63
CA ARG A 165 -9.14 17.69 -1.14
C ARG A 165 -8.22 16.50 -1.36
N GLY A 166 -7.09 16.77 -2.01
CA GLY A 166 -6.06 15.78 -2.27
C GLY A 166 -5.06 15.72 -1.13
N ILE A 167 -3.80 15.45 -1.47
CA ILE A 167 -2.66 15.46 -0.53
C ILE A 167 -2.71 16.73 0.33
N LEU A 168 -2.68 16.53 1.65
CA LEU A 168 -2.67 17.57 2.68
C LEU A 168 -3.77 18.63 2.58
N GLY A 169 -4.98 18.22 2.19
CA GLY A 169 -6.09 19.16 2.21
C GLY A 169 -6.07 20.15 1.05
N ARG A 170 -5.09 20.14 0.14
CA ARG A 170 -5.05 21.02 -1.04
C ARG A 170 -6.23 20.71 -1.99
N PRO A 171 -6.84 21.71 -2.67
CA PRO A 171 -7.83 21.41 -3.70
C PRO A 171 -7.19 20.56 -4.80
N MET A 172 -7.79 19.41 -5.10
CA MET A 172 -7.45 18.71 -6.34
C MET A 172 -7.86 19.60 -7.51
N THR A 173 -7.04 19.57 -8.57
CA THR A 173 -7.49 20.04 -9.88
C THR A 173 -7.37 18.90 -10.87
N SER A 174 -8.26 18.88 -11.85
CA SER A 174 -8.31 17.82 -12.86
C SER A 174 -8.42 18.42 -14.26
N SER A 175 -7.89 17.71 -15.24
CA SER A 175 -7.99 18.07 -16.65
C SER A 175 -8.34 16.83 -17.48
N VAL A 176 -8.89 17.05 -18.67
CA VAL A 176 -9.10 15.97 -19.65
C VAL A 176 -8.10 16.20 -20.77
N CYS A 177 -7.04 15.38 -20.83
CA CYS A 177 -6.02 15.44 -21.87
C CYS A 177 -6.34 14.44 -22.99
N THR A 178 -6.55 14.92 -24.21
CA THR A 178 -6.80 14.03 -25.36
C THR A 178 -5.54 13.56 -26.07
N ALA A 179 -4.35 13.84 -25.51
CA ALA A 179 -3.04 13.42 -26.01
C ALA A 179 -2.57 12.12 -25.30
N HIS A 180 -1.27 12.00 -25.02
CA HIS A 180 -0.56 10.78 -24.57
C HIS A 180 -0.67 9.66 -25.61
N GLU A 181 -0.46 10.00 -26.88
CA GLU A 181 -0.30 9.06 -27.98
C GLU A 181 1.11 8.45 -27.99
N PHE A 182 1.38 7.50 -28.89
CA PHE A 182 2.61 6.68 -28.85
C PHE A 182 3.92 7.47 -28.84
N ASP A 183 4.01 8.62 -29.51
CA ASP A 183 5.26 9.40 -29.58
C ASP A 183 5.19 10.74 -28.82
N ASP A 184 4.16 10.94 -27.99
CA ASP A 184 4.03 12.12 -27.13
C ASP A 184 5.04 12.06 -25.96
N LEU A 185 6.23 12.63 -26.14
CA LEU A 185 7.20 12.85 -25.05
C LEU A 185 6.71 13.90 -24.04
N VAL A 186 5.91 14.87 -24.50
CA VAL A 186 5.21 15.87 -23.70
C VAL A 186 3.84 16.11 -24.35
N PRO A 187 2.71 16.06 -23.60
CA PRO A 187 1.40 16.34 -24.16
C PRO A 187 1.27 17.75 -24.75
N ASP A 188 0.68 17.88 -25.93
CA ASP A 188 0.31 19.18 -26.49
C ASP A 188 -0.70 19.88 -25.58
N SER A 189 -0.30 21.03 -25.01
CA SER A 189 -1.14 21.88 -24.17
C SER A 189 -2.49 22.27 -24.79
N ALA A 190 -2.61 22.31 -26.14
CA ALA A 190 -3.87 22.57 -26.82
C ALA A 190 -4.89 21.40 -26.73
N ARG A 191 -4.43 20.21 -26.34
CA ARG A 191 -5.24 19.00 -26.10
C ARG A 191 -5.60 18.78 -24.62
N VAL A 192 -5.17 19.68 -23.72
CA VAL A 192 -5.40 19.61 -22.28
C VAL A 192 -6.57 20.52 -21.87
N PHE A 193 -7.70 19.94 -21.44
CA PHE A 193 -8.92 20.69 -21.12
C PHE A 193 -9.22 20.67 -19.61
N ASN A 194 -8.86 21.75 -18.92
CA ASN A 194 -9.11 21.90 -17.48
C ASN A 194 -10.58 21.69 -17.11
N VAL A 195 -10.85 20.77 -16.16
CA VAL A 195 -12.19 20.57 -15.58
C VAL A 195 -12.52 21.78 -14.72
N SER A 196 -13.60 22.48 -15.06
CA SER A 196 -14.07 23.66 -14.34
C SER A 196 -15.11 23.35 -13.27
N GLU A 197 -15.85 22.25 -13.44
CA GLU A 197 -17.02 21.90 -12.64
C GLU A 197 -17.31 20.41 -12.81
N VAL A 198 -17.63 19.71 -11.72
CA VAL A 198 -18.25 18.39 -11.79
C VAL A 198 -19.76 18.60 -11.78
N LEU A 199 -20.41 18.22 -12.88
CA LEU A 199 -21.82 18.53 -13.13
C LEU A 199 -22.75 17.56 -12.41
N TYR A 200 -22.37 16.28 -12.38
CA TYR A 200 -23.17 15.21 -11.83
C TYR A 200 -22.32 13.98 -11.53
N ILE A 201 -22.58 13.35 -10.39
CA ILE A 201 -22.09 12.01 -10.04
C ILE A 201 -23.32 11.20 -9.66
N GLU A 202 -23.53 10.06 -10.31
CA GLU A 202 -24.65 9.17 -10.01
C GLU A 202 -24.64 8.74 -8.53
N PRO A 203 -25.79 8.67 -7.82
CA PRO A 203 -25.85 8.14 -6.46
C PRO A 203 -25.40 6.68 -6.36
N VAL A 204 -24.86 6.28 -5.21
CA VAL A 204 -24.42 4.88 -4.94
C VAL A 204 -25.60 3.89 -4.99
N SER A 205 -26.81 4.34 -4.64
CA SER A 205 -28.05 3.56 -4.72
C SER A 205 -28.50 3.24 -6.15
N SER A 206 -27.90 3.86 -7.16
CA SER A 206 -28.20 3.61 -8.58
C SER A 206 -27.34 2.46 -9.12
N PRO A 207 -27.90 1.57 -9.97
CA PRO A 207 -27.16 0.50 -10.63
C PRO A 207 -26.28 0.99 -11.79
N HIS A 208 -26.19 2.30 -12.02
CA HIS A 208 -25.44 2.90 -13.12
C HIS A 208 -24.15 3.56 -12.63
N ASP A 209 -23.10 3.50 -13.45
CA ASP A 209 -21.78 4.04 -13.12
C ASP A 209 -21.45 5.20 -14.06
N ILE A 210 -22.07 6.36 -13.81
CA ILE A 210 -22.06 7.53 -14.69
C ILE A 210 -21.70 8.81 -13.92
N ALA A 211 -20.87 9.66 -14.52
CA ALA A 211 -20.66 11.03 -14.10
C ALA A 211 -20.44 11.96 -15.31
N PHE A 212 -20.67 13.25 -15.09
CA PHE A 212 -20.50 14.30 -16.09
C PHE A 212 -19.61 15.43 -15.57
N LEU A 213 -18.63 15.83 -16.38
CA LEU A 213 -17.64 16.87 -16.09
C LEU A 213 -17.80 18.02 -17.10
N ARG A 214 -17.64 19.27 -16.65
CA ARG A 214 -17.49 20.43 -17.55
C ARG A 214 -16.03 20.80 -17.69
N VAL A 215 -15.56 21.00 -18.91
CA VAL A 215 -14.19 21.42 -19.21
C VAL A 215 -14.13 22.74 -19.97
N LYS A 216 -13.03 23.47 -19.83
CA LYS A 216 -12.77 24.71 -20.58
C LYS A 216 -12.32 24.41 -22.01
N ARG A 217 -13.25 24.04 -22.89
CA ARG A 217 -13.00 23.80 -24.32
C ARG A 217 -13.79 24.77 -25.20
N ARG A 218 -13.20 25.18 -26.33
CA ARG A 218 -13.88 25.92 -27.41
C ARG A 218 -13.81 25.09 -28.68
N THR A 219 -14.85 25.16 -29.50
CA THR A 219 -14.89 24.58 -30.86
C THR A 219 -15.20 25.69 -31.85
N ASP A 220 -14.57 25.63 -33.02
CA ASP A 220 -14.85 26.48 -34.18
C ASP A 220 -15.84 25.82 -35.17
N GLY A 221 -16.27 24.58 -34.89
CA GLY A 221 -17.13 23.78 -35.75
C GLY A 221 -16.42 23.09 -36.93
N SER A 222 -15.09 23.18 -37.04
CA SER A 222 -14.31 22.57 -38.14
C SER A 222 -14.15 21.05 -38.02
N ARG A 223 -14.30 20.50 -36.81
CA ARG A 223 -14.20 19.07 -36.48
C ARG A 223 -15.39 18.65 -35.59
N PRO A 224 -15.72 17.35 -35.50
CA PRO A 224 -16.68 16.84 -34.52
C PRO A 224 -16.33 17.31 -33.11
N ASP A 225 -17.34 17.76 -32.36
CA ASP A 225 -17.17 18.29 -31.01
C ASP A 225 -17.55 17.28 -29.91
N ARG A 226 -18.27 16.20 -30.28
CA ARG A 226 -18.78 15.14 -29.40
C ARG A 226 -18.89 13.79 -30.12
N ILE A 227 -18.89 12.70 -29.36
CA ILE A 227 -19.19 11.36 -29.87
C ILE A 227 -20.70 11.11 -29.80
N PRO A 228 -21.38 10.73 -30.91
CA PRO A 228 -22.81 10.46 -30.89
C PRO A 228 -23.13 9.11 -30.24
N ILE A 229 -24.12 9.08 -29.33
CA ILE A 229 -24.59 7.84 -28.67
C ILE A 229 -25.56 7.08 -29.59
N ALA A 230 -25.48 5.75 -29.61
CA ALA A 230 -26.35 4.87 -30.40
C ALA A 230 -27.84 5.02 -30.04
N THR A 231 -28.75 4.68 -30.97
CA THR A 231 -30.20 4.90 -30.85
C THR A 231 -30.95 3.83 -30.08
N ALA A 232 -30.36 2.64 -29.97
CA ALA A 232 -30.85 1.50 -29.22
C ALA A 232 -29.62 0.75 -28.66
N ASN A 233 -29.85 -0.15 -27.71
CA ASN A 233 -28.80 -1.06 -27.25
C ASN A 233 -28.37 -1.98 -28.41
N VAL A 234 -27.11 -2.35 -28.40
CA VAL A 234 -26.50 -3.21 -29.41
C VAL A 234 -26.70 -4.68 -29.05
N GLY A 235 -26.95 -5.53 -30.04
CA GLY A 235 -27.04 -6.99 -29.84
C GLY A 235 -25.67 -7.65 -29.72
N ASP A 236 -25.67 -8.95 -29.52
CA ASP A 236 -24.47 -9.79 -29.35
C ASP A 236 -23.63 -9.88 -30.64
N ASN A 237 -22.32 -10.16 -30.49
CA ASN A 237 -21.36 -10.39 -31.57
C ASN A 237 -21.13 -9.21 -32.53
N VAL A 238 -21.48 -7.98 -32.14
CA VAL A 238 -21.24 -6.77 -32.93
C VAL A 238 -19.80 -6.30 -32.73
N ARG A 239 -19.13 -5.96 -33.84
CA ARG A 239 -17.76 -5.40 -33.85
C ARG A 239 -17.73 -4.04 -33.17
N VAL A 240 -16.90 -3.93 -32.13
CA VAL A 240 -16.75 -2.71 -31.32
C VAL A 240 -15.28 -2.36 -31.09
N LEU A 241 -15.02 -1.10 -30.75
CA LEU A 241 -13.71 -0.54 -30.41
C LEU A 241 -13.80 0.15 -29.06
N VAL A 242 -12.99 -0.29 -28.09
CA VAL A 242 -12.76 0.48 -26.86
C VAL A 242 -11.61 1.43 -27.11
N VAL A 243 -11.78 2.71 -26.76
CA VAL A 243 -10.70 3.72 -26.81
C VAL A 243 -10.54 4.29 -25.41
N GLY A 244 -9.30 4.24 -24.88
CA GLY A 244 -9.01 4.59 -23.50
C GLY A 244 -7.53 4.52 -23.13
N TYR A 245 -7.24 4.62 -21.83
CA TYR A 245 -5.88 4.77 -21.28
C TYR A 245 -5.55 3.63 -20.30
N PRO A 246 -5.16 2.44 -20.78
CA PRO A 246 -4.75 1.31 -19.96
C PRO A 246 -3.45 1.58 -19.18
N ALA A 247 -3.57 1.64 -17.87
CA ALA A 247 -2.49 1.50 -16.91
C ALA A 247 -1.96 0.06 -16.86
N ARG A 248 -0.75 -0.11 -16.32
CA ARG A 248 -0.17 -1.43 -16.04
C ARG A 248 -0.97 -2.10 -14.92
N ALA A 249 -1.35 -3.36 -15.08
CA ALA A 249 -2.07 -4.11 -14.05
C ALA A 249 -1.18 -5.19 -13.44
N SER A 250 -1.16 -5.30 -12.11
CA SER A 250 -0.33 -6.28 -11.42
C SER A 250 -0.82 -7.72 -11.56
N ARG A 251 0.00 -8.65 -11.05
CA ARG A 251 -0.25 -10.10 -11.07
C ARG A 251 -1.51 -10.52 -10.33
N SER A 252 -2.01 -9.68 -9.42
CA SER A 252 -3.28 -9.88 -8.71
C SER A 252 -4.49 -9.74 -9.64
N VAL A 253 -4.43 -8.78 -10.57
CA VAL A 253 -5.47 -8.44 -11.55
C VAL A 253 -5.30 -9.25 -12.84
N ILE A 254 -4.07 -9.37 -13.33
CA ILE A 254 -3.70 -10.14 -14.53
C ILE A 254 -2.63 -11.18 -14.17
N PRO A 255 -3.02 -12.42 -13.81
CA PRO A 255 -2.08 -13.49 -13.45
C PRO A 255 -1.09 -13.87 -14.56
N ASP A 256 -1.46 -13.72 -15.83
CA ASP A 256 -0.57 -13.91 -16.99
C ASP A 256 0.03 -12.57 -17.44
N GLN A 257 1.04 -12.12 -16.69
CA GLN A 257 1.78 -10.89 -16.96
C GLN A 257 2.48 -10.91 -18.33
N GLU A 258 2.91 -12.09 -18.81
CA GLU A 258 3.53 -12.21 -20.12
C GLU A 258 2.53 -12.03 -21.27
N MET A 259 1.28 -12.51 -21.11
CA MET A 259 0.19 -12.18 -22.04
C MET A 259 -0.08 -10.67 -22.06
N MET A 260 -0.08 -10.01 -20.89
CA MET A 260 -0.24 -8.55 -20.82
C MET A 260 0.90 -7.83 -21.55
N LYS A 261 2.17 -8.16 -21.26
CA LYS A 261 3.34 -7.60 -21.95
C LYS A 261 3.28 -7.83 -23.46
N ARG A 262 2.86 -9.03 -23.91
CA ARG A 262 2.66 -9.33 -25.34
C ARG A 262 1.60 -8.42 -25.97
N LEU A 263 0.41 -8.35 -25.41
CA LEU A 263 -0.71 -7.57 -25.98
C LEU A 263 -0.47 -6.06 -25.93
N PHE A 264 0.00 -5.55 -24.80
CA PHE A 264 0.25 -4.12 -24.58
C PHE A 264 1.69 -3.70 -24.92
N ARG A 265 2.52 -4.58 -25.51
CA ARG A 265 3.90 -4.25 -25.94
C ARG A 265 4.75 -3.58 -24.84
N ASP A 266 4.49 -3.97 -23.59
CA ASP A 266 5.04 -3.43 -22.33
C ASP A 266 5.03 -1.89 -22.17
N ARG A 267 4.04 -1.19 -22.76
CA ARG A 267 3.89 0.26 -22.66
C ARG A 267 2.47 0.66 -22.25
N TYR A 268 2.32 1.41 -21.17
CA TYR A 268 1.04 1.71 -20.52
C TYR A 268 0.81 3.23 -20.45
N ASP A 269 -0.32 3.64 -19.89
CA ASP A 269 -0.68 5.04 -19.59
C ASP A 269 -0.85 5.95 -20.82
N VAL A 270 -0.68 5.38 -22.01
CA VAL A 270 -0.88 5.98 -23.34
C VAL A 270 -2.22 5.57 -23.95
N LYS A 271 -2.76 6.40 -24.86
CA LYS A 271 -4.02 6.14 -25.54
C LYS A 271 -3.94 4.87 -26.39
N ARG A 272 -4.90 3.97 -26.18
CA ARG A 272 -5.07 2.72 -26.93
C ARG A 272 -6.42 2.64 -27.62
N ALA A 273 -6.46 1.81 -28.65
CA ALA A 273 -7.66 1.34 -29.30
C ALA A 273 -7.66 -0.20 -29.31
N ALA A 274 -8.64 -0.80 -28.62
CA ALA A 274 -8.79 -2.25 -28.48
C ALA A 274 -10.07 -2.74 -29.18
N PRO A 275 -9.98 -3.30 -30.40
CA PRO A 275 -11.12 -3.88 -31.08
C PRO A 275 -11.52 -5.23 -30.48
N GLY A 276 -12.82 -5.53 -30.55
CA GLY A 276 -13.41 -6.75 -30.06
C GLY A 276 -14.89 -6.84 -30.44
N LEU A 277 -15.65 -7.57 -29.64
CA LEU A 277 -17.02 -7.94 -29.91
C LEU A 277 -17.91 -7.74 -28.67
N THR A 278 -19.17 -7.43 -28.90
CA THR A 278 -20.19 -7.48 -27.86
C THR A 278 -20.52 -8.93 -27.49
N MET A 279 -20.87 -9.14 -26.23
CA MET A 279 -21.19 -10.45 -25.65
C MET A 279 -22.66 -10.51 -25.18
N PRO A 280 -23.24 -11.72 -25.02
CA PRO A 280 -24.57 -11.90 -24.44
C PRO A 280 -24.75 -11.12 -23.15
N SER A 281 -25.73 -10.21 -23.14
CA SER A 281 -25.96 -9.30 -22.01
C SER A 281 -26.51 -10.04 -20.79
N GLY A 282 -25.99 -9.71 -19.60
CA GLY A 282 -26.45 -10.24 -18.31
C GLY A 282 -26.82 -9.13 -17.34
N ASP A 283 -27.78 -9.39 -16.46
CA ASP A 283 -28.18 -8.59 -15.28
C ASP A 283 -28.21 -7.06 -15.48
N GLY A 284 -28.71 -6.61 -16.63
CA GLY A 284 -28.95 -5.19 -16.91
C GLY A 284 -27.74 -4.38 -17.42
N SER A 285 -26.59 -5.01 -17.68
CA SER A 285 -25.40 -4.35 -18.23
C SER A 285 -25.00 -4.89 -19.61
N MET A 286 -24.29 -4.07 -20.41
CA MET A 286 -23.74 -4.50 -21.68
C MET A 286 -22.39 -5.20 -21.43
N GLN A 287 -22.13 -6.32 -22.12
CA GLN A 287 -20.85 -7.02 -22.07
C GLN A 287 -20.09 -6.92 -23.39
N HIS A 288 -18.76 -6.91 -23.32
CA HIS A 288 -17.84 -6.97 -24.46
C HIS A 288 -16.56 -7.75 -24.13
N ASP A 289 -15.81 -8.16 -25.15
CA ASP A 289 -14.58 -8.94 -25.00
C ASP A 289 -13.29 -8.19 -25.39
N CYS A 290 -13.35 -6.87 -25.62
CA CYS A 290 -12.16 -6.06 -25.88
C CYS A 290 -11.18 -6.12 -24.70
N SER A 291 -9.88 -6.15 -24.97
CA SER A 291 -8.83 -6.10 -23.94
C SER A 291 -8.77 -4.73 -23.26
N THR A 292 -9.00 -4.69 -21.95
CA THR A 292 -8.81 -3.49 -21.11
C THR A 292 -7.86 -3.80 -19.95
N LEU A 293 -7.43 -2.76 -19.23
CA LEU A 293 -6.71 -2.79 -17.96
C LEU A 293 -7.21 -1.61 -17.12
N GLY A 294 -6.74 -1.44 -15.89
CA GLY A 294 -7.06 -0.27 -15.06
C GLY A 294 -6.85 1.06 -15.81
N GLY A 295 -7.62 2.09 -15.47
CA GLY A 295 -7.59 3.38 -16.19
C GLY A 295 -8.44 3.42 -17.47
N ASN A 296 -8.98 2.28 -17.91
CA ASN A 296 -10.02 2.27 -18.95
C ASN A 296 -11.40 2.63 -18.39
N SER A 297 -11.58 2.76 -17.08
CA SER A 297 -12.81 3.26 -16.47
C SER A 297 -13.26 4.55 -17.15
N GLY A 298 -14.46 4.55 -17.71
CA GLY A 298 -15.05 5.69 -18.44
C GLY A 298 -14.70 5.72 -19.94
N SER A 299 -14.01 4.71 -20.46
CA SER A 299 -13.72 4.55 -21.90
C SER A 299 -15.00 4.42 -22.73
N VAL A 300 -14.96 4.96 -23.94
CA VAL A 300 -16.04 4.78 -24.91
C VAL A 300 -15.94 3.40 -25.56
N VAL A 301 -17.09 2.71 -25.65
CA VAL A 301 -17.25 1.53 -26.51
C VAL A 301 -17.95 1.98 -27.79
N LEU A 302 -17.24 2.00 -28.91
CA LEU A 302 -17.75 2.45 -30.22
C LEU A 302 -18.22 1.27 -31.08
N ASP A 303 -19.38 1.38 -31.72
CA ASP A 303 -19.78 0.51 -32.83
C ASP A 303 -18.90 0.81 -34.05
N LEU A 304 -18.08 -0.16 -34.46
CA LEU A 304 -17.07 0.02 -35.50
C LEU A 304 -17.69 0.43 -36.84
N ALA A 305 -18.87 -0.07 -37.18
CA ALA A 305 -19.52 0.20 -38.46
C ALA A 305 -20.36 1.50 -38.45
N LYS A 306 -20.73 2.01 -37.28
CA LYS A 306 -21.64 3.17 -37.13
C LYS A 306 -21.01 4.43 -36.54
N GLY A 307 -19.81 4.34 -35.96
CA GLY A 307 -19.13 5.48 -35.33
C GLY A 307 -19.93 6.08 -34.17
N LYS A 308 -20.62 5.23 -33.39
CA LYS A 308 -21.50 5.65 -32.29
C LYS A 308 -21.12 4.94 -31.00
N ALA A 309 -21.15 5.67 -29.88
CA ALA A 309 -20.99 5.09 -28.56
C ALA A 309 -22.15 4.13 -28.26
N VAL A 310 -21.84 2.86 -28.08
CA VAL A 310 -22.78 1.80 -27.66
C VAL A 310 -22.69 1.49 -26.17
N GLY A 311 -21.60 1.90 -25.51
CA GLY A 311 -21.49 1.84 -24.06
C GLY A 311 -20.37 2.67 -23.47
N LEU A 312 -20.34 2.72 -22.15
CA LEU A 312 -19.34 3.36 -21.29
C LEU A 312 -18.74 2.27 -20.40
N HIS A 313 -17.47 1.92 -20.60
CA HIS A 313 -16.80 0.86 -19.82
C HIS A 313 -16.68 1.24 -18.34
N PHE A 314 -16.73 0.26 -17.44
CA PHE A 314 -16.59 0.50 -15.99
C PHE A 314 -16.02 -0.65 -15.15
N ALA A 315 -15.97 -1.90 -15.65
CA ALA A 315 -15.48 -3.06 -14.90
C ALA A 315 -15.20 -4.26 -15.82
N GLY A 316 -14.53 -5.30 -15.30
CA GLY A 316 -14.24 -6.57 -15.97
C GLY A 316 -14.15 -7.78 -15.04
N LEU A 317 -14.04 -8.97 -15.65
CA LEU A 317 -13.70 -10.24 -15.00
C LEU A 317 -12.69 -11.02 -15.86
N TYR A 318 -11.51 -11.31 -15.32
CA TYR A 318 -10.37 -11.86 -16.07
C TYR A 318 -10.72 -13.17 -16.77
N GLN A 319 -10.46 -13.24 -18.08
CA GLN A 319 -10.84 -14.36 -18.96
C GLN A 319 -12.36 -14.67 -19.05
N GLU A 320 -13.24 -13.75 -18.60
CA GLU A 320 -14.70 -13.93 -18.64
C GLU A 320 -15.42 -12.89 -19.50
N ALA A 321 -15.45 -11.61 -19.10
CA ALA A 321 -16.12 -10.52 -19.82
C ALA A 321 -15.70 -9.13 -19.31
N ASN A 322 -15.86 -8.09 -20.13
CA ASN A 322 -15.82 -6.69 -19.73
C ASN A 322 -17.23 -6.06 -19.77
N TYR A 323 -17.49 -5.11 -18.88
CA TYR A 323 -18.82 -4.53 -18.62
C TYR A 323 -18.89 -3.05 -19.01
N ALA A 324 -20.06 -2.63 -19.49
CA ALA A 324 -20.34 -1.26 -19.89
C ALA A 324 -21.80 -0.84 -19.58
N VAL A 325 -21.99 0.44 -19.26
CA VAL A 325 -23.33 1.06 -19.19
C VAL A 325 -23.89 1.17 -20.60
N GLN A 326 -25.15 0.76 -20.81
CA GLN A 326 -25.73 0.59 -22.15
C GLN A 326 -26.10 1.91 -22.83
N ALA A 327 -26.04 1.94 -24.18
CA ALA A 327 -26.36 3.09 -25.02
C ALA A 327 -27.67 3.82 -24.66
N GLN A 328 -28.75 3.07 -24.39
CA GLN A 328 -30.05 3.64 -24.07
C GLN A 328 -30.01 4.47 -22.77
N THR A 329 -29.37 3.93 -21.72
CA THR A 329 -29.16 4.64 -20.45
C THR A 329 -28.35 5.92 -20.69
N LEU A 330 -27.18 5.81 -21.34
CA LEU A 330 -26.32 6.97 -21.62
C LEU A 330 -27.06 8.07 -22.39
N ARG A 331 -27.86 7.67 -23.39
CA ARG A 331 -28.70 8.54 -24.20
C ARG A 331 -29.79 9.23 -23.38
N ASP A 332 -30.48 8.51 -22.49
CA ASP A 332 -31.52 9.09 -21.64
C ASP A 332 -30.94 10.16 -20.71
N TYR A 333 -29.75 9.94 -20.16
CA TYR A 333 -29.06 10.92 -19.33
C TYR A 333 -28.64 12.17 -20.11
N VAL A 334 -28.06 12.00 -21.31
CA VAL A 334 -27.60 13.10 -22.15
C VAL A 334 -28.76 13.90 -22.75
N ASN A 335 -29.82 13.24 -23.23
CA ASN A 335 -30.98 13.92 -23.83
C ASN A 335 -31.78 14.72 -22.81
N ARG A 336 -31.99 14.17 -21.61
CA ARG A 336 -32.67 14.87 -20.51
C ARG A 336 -31.78 15.90 -19.82
N LYS A 337 -30.47 15.89 -20.12
CA LYS A 337 -29.42 16.64 -19.41
C LYS A 337 -29.60 16.49 -17.90
N GLN A 338 -29.55 15.26 -17.39
CA GLN A 338 -29.91 14.96 -15.99
C GLN A 338 -29.14 15.82 -14.97
N TRP A 339 -27.91 16.22 -15.31
CA TRP A 339 -27.08 17.17 -14.58
C TRP A 339 -27.62 18.62 -14.48
N GLN A 340 -28.75 18.94 -15.10
CA GLN A 340 -29.49 20.20 -14.96
C GLN A 340 -30.75 20.07 -14.09
N THR A 341 -31.10 18.87 -13.65
CA THR A 341 -32.26 18.64 -12.79
C THR A 341 -31.84 18.84 -11.32
N PRO A 342 -32.54 19.66 -10.52
CA PRO A 342 -32.20 19.86 -9.12
C PRO A 342 -32.21 18.54 -8.33
N ARG A 343 -31.18 18.35 -7.50
CA ARG A 343 -31.05 17.18 -6.62
C ARG A 343 -32.13 17.26 -5.53
N VAL A 344 -33.09 16.34 -5.54
CA VAL A 344 -34.08 16.18 -4.46
C VAL A 344 -33.66 15.00 -3.60
N GLU A 345 -32.83 15.27 -2.58
CA GLU A 345 -32.53 14.30 -1.53
C GLU A 345 -33.70 14.26 -0.54
N THR A 346 -34.64 13.34 -0.76
CA THR A 346 -35.53 12.88 0.32
C THR A 346 -34.82 11.81 1.14
N ASP A 347 -33.75 12.19 1.83
CA ASP A 347 -33.19 11.39 2.93
C ASP A 347 -34.10 11.52 4.14
N THR A 348 -35.21 10.79 4.06
CA THR A 348 -35.98 10.36 5.22
C THR A 348 -36.33 8.90 4.95
N PRO A 349 -35.77 7.94 5.70
CA PRO A 349 -36.15 6.54 5.50
C PRO A 349 -37.67 6.41 5.70
N PRO A 350 -38.38 5.68 4.82
CA PRO A 350 -39.80 5.47 5.02
C PRO A 350 -40.00 4.80 6.38
N LEU A 351 -40.84 5.41 7.23
CA LEU A 351 -41.23 4.84 8.51
C LEU A 351 -41.64 3.37 8.29
N PRO A 352 -41.14 2.41 9.10
CA PRO A 352 -41.47 1.00 8.91
C PRO A 352 -42.98 0.81 8.91
N GLN A 353 -43.53 0.37 7.78
CA GLN A 353 -44.93 -0.05 7.78
C GLN A 353 -45.04 -1.28 8.71
N PRO A 354 -45.97 -1.29 9.67
CA PRO A 354 -46.18 -2.47 10.50
C PRO A 354 -46.56 -3.65 9.60
N PRO A 355 -46.02 -4.86 9.85
CA PRO A 355 -46.28 -6.01 9.00
C PRO A 355 -47.78 -6.36 8.98
N PRO A 356 -48.31 -6.91 7.87
CA PRO A 356 -49.70 -7.32 7.78
C PRO A 356 -50.00 -8.38 8.85
N ALA A 357 -51.06 -8.15 9.62
CA ALA A 357 -51.40 -8.96 10.79
C ALA A 357 -51.67 -10.43 10.39
N THR A 358 -50.77 -11.33 10.80
CA THR A 358 -51.02 -12.76 10.75
C THR A 358 -52.08 -13.14 11.77
N THR A 359 -53.19 -13.69 11.27
CA THR A 359 -54.30 -14.19 12.10
C THR A 359 -53.83 -15.35 12.98
N SER A 360 -53.81 -15.17 14.30
CA SER A 360 -53.75 -16.26 15.27
C SER A 360 -54.99 -16.24 16.17
N SER A 361 -55.39 -17.41 16.64
CA SER A 361 -56.75 -17.69 17.13
C SER A 361 -56.97 -17.35 18.60
N ALA A 362 -58.03 -16.57 18.84
CA ALA A 362 -58.94 -16.56 20.00
C ALA A 362 -58.49 -17.17 21.36
N ALA A 363 -58.47 -16.31 22.39
CA ALA A 363 -58.77 -16.68 23.77
C ALA A 363 -59.55 -15.54 24.48
N THR A 364 -60.53 -15.90 25.32
CA THR A 364 -61.61 -15.03 25.88
C THR A 364 -62.03 -15.54 27.26
N VAL A 365 -62.56 -14.77 28.22
CA VAL A 365 -62.94 -13.34 28.38
C VAL A 365 -62.39 -12.85 29.77
N PRO A 366 -62.75 -11.69 30.42
CA PRO A 366 -63.65 -10.57 30.09
C PRO A 366 -63.05 -9.15 30.21
N ALA A 367 -63.85 -8.15 29.77
CA ALA A 367 -63.57 -6.72 29.87
C ALA A 367 -64.04 -6.10 31.20
N MET A 368 -63.47 -4.94 31.56
CA MET A 368 -64.12 -3.99 32.48
C MET A 368 -63.96 -2.54 32.02
N GLN A 369 -65.09 -1.96 31.62
CA GLN A 369 -65.51 -0.55 31.50
C GLN A 369 -64.52 0.62 31.24
N ALA A 370 -64.95 1.48 30.32
CA ALA A 370 -64.30 2.72 29.93
C ALA A 370 -64.68 3.92 30.81
N CYS A 371 -63.79 4.90 30.89
CA CYS A 371 -64.10 6.32 31.07
C CYS A 371 -63.01 7.19 30.41
N ALA A 372 -63.44 8.24 29.71
CA ALA A 372 -62.65 9.36 29.21
C ALA A 372 -63.33 10.66 29.73
N PRO A 373 -62.87 11.92 29.47
CA PRO A 373 -61.71 12.33 28.67
C PRO A 373 -60.83 13.48 29.27
N GLY A 374 -59.69 13.74 28.62
CA GLY A 374 -59.17 15.12 28.41
C GLY A 374 -58.18 15.72 29.43
N GLY A 375 -57.23 16.52 28.92
CA GLY A 375 -56.49 17.54 29.69
C GLY A 375 -54.96 17.40 29.74
N THR A 376 -54.25 18.21 28.94
CA THR A 376 -52.81 18.54 29.13
C THR A 376 -52.59 19.45 30.35
N PRO A 377 -51.45 19.31 31.05
CA PRO A 377 -50.66 20.49 31.47
C PRO A 377 -49.13 20.26 31.25
N PRO A 378 -48.19 21.19 31.57
CA PRO A 378 -47.14 21.56 30.60
C PRO A 378 -45.69 21.28 31.06
N PHE A 379 -44.74 21.47 30.14
CA PHE A 379 -43.33 21.63 30.46
C PHE A 379 -43.00 23.10 30.77
N SER A 380 -42.04 23.34 31.66
CA SER A 380 -41.47 24.68 31.90
C SER A 380 -39.99 24.57 32.24
N ILE A 381 -39.18 25.45 31.65
CA ILE A 381 -37.72 25.53 31.78
C ILE A 381 -37.40 26.81 32.59
N THR A 382 -36.31 26.85 33.38
CA THR A 382 -35.23 27.88 33.33
C THR A 382 -34.54 28.23 34.69
N ILE A 383 -33.35 27.63 34.93
CA ILE A 383 -32.02 28.24 35.24
C ILE A 383 -31.71 29.03 36.57
N THR A 384 -30.83 28.43 37.42
CA THR A 384 -29.77 28.98 38.36
C THR A 384 -30.14 29.98 39.50
N PHE A 385 -29.34 30.27 40.55
CA PHE A 385 -27.87 30.23 40.83
C PHE A 385 -27.52 29.95 42.32
N GLY A 386 -26.37 29.31 42.59
CA GLY A 386 -25.40 29.60 43.69
C GLY A 386 -25.75 29.32 45.18
N GLY A 387 -24.80 28.71 45.92
CA GLY A 387 -24.76 28.78 47.41
C GLY A 387 -24.31 27.49 48.13
N VAL A 388 -23.23 27.57 48.92
CA VAL A 388 -22.58 26.53 49.75
C VAL A 388 -22.77 26.93 51.26
N PRO A 389 -22.46 26.16 52.34
CA PRO A 389 -22.23 24.72 52.59
C PRO A 389 -23.16 24.09 53.68
N CYS A 390 -23.05 22.77 53.94
CA CYS A 390 -22.52 22.19 55.19
C CYS A 390 -22.74 20.66 55.32
N ALA A 391 -21.84 20.00 56.04
CA ALA A 391 -21.75 18.55 56.26
C ALA A 391 -22.33 18.14 57.64
N PRO A 392 -22.02 16.95 58.20
CA PRO A 392 -22.40 15.60 57.75
C PRO A 392 -23.15 14.84 58.87
N THR A 393 -23.75 13.67 58.55
CA THR A 393 -24.01 12.65 59.58
C THR A 393 -23.70 11.24 59.08
N VAL A 394 -22.69 10.62 59.68
CA VAL A 394 -22.43 9.18 59.57
C VAL A 394 -23.33 8.45 60.57
N MET A 395 -24.05 7.42 60.13
CA MET A 395 -24.54 6.37 61.02
C MET A 395 -24.29 5.00 60.37
N ALA A 396 -23.40 4.23 60.97
CA ALA A 396 -23.15 2.85 60.58
C ALA A 396 -24.31 1.96 61.07
N GLY A 397 -24.84 1.12 60.17
CA GLY A 397 -25.82 0.08 60.50
C GLY A 397 -25.33 -1.27 60.02
N TYR A 398 -24.80 -2.09 60.94
CA TYR A 398 -24.54 -3.50 60.65
C TYR A 398 -25.88 -4.25 60.53
N GLY A 399 -26.26 -4.60 59.31
CA GLY A 399 -27.43 -5.43 58.99
C GLY A 399 -27.00 -6.78 58.43
N ALA A 400 -27.54 -7.86 58.99
CA ALA A 400 -27.09 -9.24 58.76
C ALA A 400 -27.14 -9.69 57.28
N ALA A 401 -26.25 -10.63 56.95
CA ALA A 401 -26.13 -11.22 55.62
C ALA A 401 -27.41 -11.96 55.18
N ALA A 402 -27.98 -11.53 54.05
CA ALA A 402 -28.76 -12.40 53.19
C ALA A 402 -27.82 -12.99 52.12
N GLN A 403 -27.82 -14.31 51.95
CA GLN A 403 -27.06 -14.97 50.90
C GLN A 403 -27.70 -14.69 49.53
N GLY A 404 -27.34 -13.55 48.93
CA GLY A 404 -27.53 -13.33 47.51
C GLY A 404 -26.61 -14.26 46.72
N GLN A 405 -27.17 -15.05 45.81
CA GLN A 405 -26.37 -15.77 44.81
C GLN A 405 -25.48 -14.77 44.08
N PRO A 406 -24.22 -15.11 43.73
CA PRO A 406 -23.43 -14.24 42.87
C PRO A 406 -24.20 -14.04 41.56
N ALA A 407 -24.49 -12.79 41.22
CA ALA A 407 -25.04 -12.47 39.91
C ALA A 407 -24.09 -13.08 38.86
N ALA A 408 -24.63 -13.92 37.98
CA ALA A 408 -23.83 -14.55 36.94
C ALA A 408 -23.16 -13.43 36.13
N THR A 409 -21.84 -13.33 36.25
CA THR A 409 -21.04 -12.43 35.44
C THR A 409 -21.33 -12.78 33.98
N ALA A 410 -21.78 -11.80 33.21
CA ALA A 410 -21.96 -11.99 31.78
C ALA A 410 -20.63 -12.55 31.21
N PRO A 411 -20.66 -13.62 30.41
CA PRO A 411 -19.44 -14.28 29.96
C PRO A 411 -18.56 -13.26 29.23
N ALA A 412 -17.31 -13.15 29.66
CA ALA A 412 -16.36 -12.25 29.04
C ALA A 412 -16.30 -12.54 27.53
N LEU A 413 -16.42 -11.49 26.71
CA LEU A 413 -16.38 -11.61 25.27
C LEU A 413 -15.07 -12.25 24.85
N SER A 414 -15.14 -13.33 24.06
CA SER A 414 -13.92 -13.92 23.51
C SER A 414 -13.23 -12.91 22.59
N LEU A 415 -11.89 -12.87 22.59
CA LEU A 415 -11.13 -11.95 21.74
C LEU A 415 -11.48 -12.12 20.25
N ALA A 416 -11.84 -13.33 19.82
CA ALA A 416 -12.34 -13.59 18.47
C ALA A 416 -13.67 -12.87 18.16
N ALA A 417 -14.58 -12.75 19.14
CA ALA A 417 -15.80 -11.95 18.98
C ALA A 417 -15.48 -10.45 18.89
N VAL A 418 -14.49 -9.97 19.67
CA VAL A 418 -14.01 -8.59 19.63
C VAL A 418 -13.42 -8.23 18.26
N GLU A 419 -12.59 -9.11 17.70
CA GLU A 419 -12.02 -8.93 16.36
C GLU A 419 -13.05 -8.94 15.24
N ASN A 420 -14.13 -9.72 15.39
CA ASN A 420 -15.22 -9.72 14.42
C ASN A 420 -16.06 -8.45 14.55
N ALA A 421 -16.38 -8.00 15.77
CA ALA A 421 -17.08 -6.74 15.99
C ALA A 421 -16.32 -5.53 15.42
N ALA A 422 -14.97 -5.53 15.46
CA ALA A 422 -14.15 -4.50 14.82
C ALA A 422 -14.23 -4.51 13.28
N LYS A 423 -14.34 -5.69 12.64
CA LYS A 423 -14.57 -5.82 11.18
C LYS A 423 -15.98 -5.36 10.81
N ASP A 424 -16.98 -5.87 11.54
CA ASP A 424 -18.39 -5.50 11.34
C ASP A 424 -18.61 -3.99 11.51
N PHE A 425 -17.86 -3.35 12.42
CA PHE A 425 -17.84 -1.89 12.59
C PHE A 425 -17.15 -1.19 11.42
N TRP A 426 -16.02 -1.69 10.90
CA TRP A 426 -15.36 -1.11 9.73
C TRP A 426 -16.30 -1.02 8.52
N ASP A 427 -17.08 -2.07 8.28
CA ASP A 427 -18.05 -2.12 7.17
C ASP A 427 -19.25 -1.18 7.37
N GLN A 428 -19.52 -0.77 8.62
CA GLN A 428 -20.63 0.12 9.01
C GLN A 428 -20.16 1.49 9.57
N ARG A 429 -18.87 1.83 9.38
CA ARG A 429 -18.24 2.95 10.07
C ARG A 429 -18.80 4.31 9.60
N PRO A 430 -18.88 5.32 10.48
CA PRO A 430 -19.18 6.69 10.08
C PRO A 430 -18.20 7.22 9.03
N GLU A 431 -18.68 8.10 8.14
CA GLU A 431 -17.83 8.79 7.17
C GLU A 431 -16.71 9.58 7.90
N GLY A 432 -15.47 9.38 7.47
CA GLY A 432 -14.29 10.02 8.07
C GLY A 432 -13.47 9.11 8.99
N VAL A 433 -13.97 7.92 9.36
CA VAL A 433 -13.12 6.89 9.99
C VAL A 433 -12.18 6.29 8.94
N VAL A 434 -10.88 6.46 9.15
CA VAL A 434 -9.80 6.07 8.23
C VAL A 434 -9.11 4.75 8.60
N ALA A 435 -9.12 4.38 9.89
CA ALA A 435 -8.64 3.09 10.35
C ALA A 435 -9.51 2.55 11.50
N VAL A 436 -9.58 1.23 11.66
CA VAL A 436 -10.23 0.56 12.80
C VAL A 436 -9.35 -0.56 13.33
N ARG A 437 -9.22 -0.67 14.65
CA ARG A 437 -8.50 -1.77 15.33
C ARG A 437 -9.23 -2.20 16.61
N VAL A 438 -8.84 -3.34 17.15
CA VAL A 438 -9.15 -3.68 18.55
C VAL A 438 -8.17 -2.89 19.43
N GLY A 439 -8.70 -1.98 20.25
CA GLY A 439 -7.96 -1.27 21.28
C GLY A 439 -8.15 -1.91 22.66
N PHE A 440 -7.30 -1.53 23.61
CA PHE A 440 -7.36 -2.00 24.99
C PHE A 440 -7.20 -0.82 25.96
N SER A 441 -7.96 -0.82 27.05
CA SER A 441 -7.97 0.22 28.08
C SER A 441 -6.59 0.49 28.68
N ASP A 442 -6.38 1.70 29.18
CA ASP A 442 -5.13 2.08 29.85
C ASP A 442 -5.15 1.60 31.32
N ASP A 443 -4.01 1.12 31.82
CA ASP A 443 -3.78 0.85 33.25
C ASP A 443 -2.48 1.56 33.70
N GLY A 444 -2.64 2.78 34.19
CA GLY A 444 -1.55 3.67 34.62
C GLY A 444 -0.60 4.06 33.49
N GLU A 445 0.49 3.32 33.34
CA GLU A 445 1.50 3.48 32.28
C GLU A 445 1.61 2.24 31.38
N THR A 446 0.66 1.32 31.47
CA THR A 446 0.63 0.06 30.71
C THR A 446 -0.71 -0.16 30.00
N ILE A 447 -0.76 -1.14 29.10
CA ILE A 447 -1.98 -1.54 28.38
C ILE A 447 -2.77 -2.56 29.21
N GLY A 448 -3.88 -2.11 29.81
CA GLY A 448 -4.83 -2.93 30.57
C GLY A 448 -5.70 -3.86 29.71
N ASP A 449 -6.70 -4.50 30.31
CA ASP A 449 -7.35 -5.69 29.74
C ASP A 449 -8.72 -5.48 29.08
N VAL A 450 -9.36 -4.32 29.23
CA VAL A 450 -10.73 -4.11 28.71
C VAL A 450 -10.67 -3.74 27.21
N PRO A 451 -11.21 -4.58 26.31
CA PRO A 451 -11.17 -4.30 24.87
C PRO A 451 -12.22 -3.26 24.45
N PHE A 452 -11.87 -2.45 23.45
CA PHE A 452 -12.77 -1.51 22.78
C PHE A 452 -12.49 -1.46 21.27
N ILE A 453 -13.38 -0.86 20.50
CA ILE A 453 -13.17 -0.59 19.07
C ILE A 453 -12.46 0.77 18.95
N ALA A 454 -11.20 0.76 18.54
CA ALA A 454 -10.41 1.95 18.25
C ALA A 454 -10.71 2.39 16.81
N ALA A 455 -11.29 3.57 16.63
CA ALA A 455 -11.64 4.13 15.31
C ALA A 455 -10.83 5.42 15.07
N SER A 456 -9.82 5.35 14.20
CA SER A 456 -8.95 6.48 13.89
C SER A 456 -9.66 7.43 12.92
N VAL A 457 -9.60 8.74 13.20
CA VAL A 457 -10.25 9.82 12.44
C VAL A 457 -9.26 10.98 12.27
N PRO A 458 -9.16 11.61 11.09
CA PRO A 458 -8.39 12.84 10.91
C PRO A 458 -8.87 13.94 11.87
N VAL A 459 -7.94 14.69 12.47
CA VAL A 459 -8.26 15.55 13.63
C VAL A 459 -9.21 16.71 13.30
N ASP A 460 -9.23 17.18 12.05
CA ASP A 460 -10.20 18.16 11.54
C ASP A 460 -11.65 17.63 11.55
N ARG A 461 -11.83 16.31 11.51
CA ARG A 461 -13.13 15.62 11.53
C ARG A 461 -13.45 14.93 12.86
N LEU A 462 -12.48 14.73 13.74
CA LEU A 462 -12.60 13.94 14.97
C LEU A 462 -13.82 14.33 15.82
N ALA A 463 -14.00 15.62 16.14
CA ALA A 463 -15.10 16.09 16.97
C ALA A 463 -16.49 15.87 16.33
N ALA A 464 -16.59 15.99 15.00
CA ALA A 464 -17.84 15.78 14.27
C ALA A 464 -18.20 14.28 14.22
N VAL A 465 -17.22 13.43 13.90
CA VAL A 465 -17.39 11.97 13.86
C VAL A 465 -17.68 11.40 15.24
N GLN A 466 -17.01 11.89 16.29
CA GLN A 466 -17.25 11.47 17.67
C GLN A 466 -18.67 11.85 18.17
N SER A 467 -19.23 12.96 17.68
CA SER A 467 -20.59 13.41 18.05
C SER A 467 -21.69 12.67 17.28
N ALA A 468 -21.44 12.26 16.04
CA ALA A 468 -22.41 11.58 15.19
C ALA A 468 -22.32 10.04 15.23
N GLY A 469 -21.14 9.49 15.53
CA GLY A 469 -20.87 8.06 15.56
C GLY A 469 -21.39 7.36 16.82
N PRO A 470 -21.68 6.05 16.74
CA PRO A 470 -22.16 5.31 17.91
C PRO A 470 -21.06 5.18 18.97
N ALA A 471 -21.36 5.53 20.22
CA ALA A 471 -20.46 5.37 21.37
C ALA A 471 -20.28 3.89 21.81
N ARG A 472 -21.15 3.00 21.33
CA ARG A 472 -21.04 1.54 21.49
C ARG A 472 -21.45 0.85 20.21
N PHE A 473 -20.75 -0.23 19.85
CA PHE A 473 -21.10 -1.08 18.73
C PHE A 473 -21.08 -2.53 19.16
N GLN A 474 -22.16 -3.25 18.88
CA GLN A 474 -22.50 -4.50 19.55
C GLN A 474 -22.42 -4.30 21.08
N THR A 475 -21.60 -5.09 21.77
CA THR A 475 -21.37 -4.99 23.22
C THR A 475 -20.15 -4.15 23.60
N LEU A 476 -19.36 -3.65 22.65
CA LEU A 476 -18.10 -2.94 22.90
C LEU A 476 -18.29 -1.42 22.96
N GLU A 477 -17.41 -0.74 23.70
CA GLU A 477 -17.21 0.71 23.58
C GLU A 477 -16.54 1.02 22.23
N VAL A 478 -16.90 2.14 21.60
CA VAL A 478 -16.19 2.69 20.43
C VAL A 478 -15.48 3.97 20.88
N LYS A 479 -14.16 4.03 20.70
CA LYS A 479 -13.36 5.23 20.94
C LYS A 479 -12.87 5.79 19.63
N TYR A 480 -13.27 7.03 19.33
CA TYR A 480 -12.77 7.79 18.20
C TYR A 480 -11.45 8.46 18.59
N LEU A 481 -10.41 8.22 17.82
CA LEU A 481 -9.03 8.60 18.12
C LEU A 481 -8.46 9.47 17.00
N PRO A 482 -7.51 10.39 17.27
CA PRO A 482 -6.73 11.04 16.22
C PRO A 482 -5.97 9.99 15.39
N ALA A 483 -6.08 10.10 14.06
CA ALA A 483 -5.36 9.25 13.11
C ALA A 483 -3.90 9.68 12.96
N GLU A 484 -3.00 8.69 12.90
CA GLU A 484 -1.58 8.85 12.58
C GLU A 484 -1.37 9.25 11.12
N ALA A 485 -0.18 9.77 10.81
CA ALA A 485 0.25 10.13 9.45
C ALA A 485 -0.05 9.02 8.43
N TYR A 486 0.51 7.82 8.64
CA TYR A 486 0.31 6.68 7.77
C TYR A 486 -1.16 6.23 7.68
N GLU A 487 -1.95 6.28 8.77
CA GLU A 487 -3.38 5.92 8.71
C GLU A 487 -4.19 6.87 7.82
N ILE A 488 -3.81 8.16 7.81
CA ILE A 488 -4.41 9.14 6.90
C ILE A 488 -4.01 8.81 5.46
N LEU A 489 -2.72 8.54 5.19
CA LEU A 489 -2.22 8.21 3.85
C LEU A 489 -2.80 6.91 3.28
N ASP A 490 -2.81 5.84 4.06
CA ASP A 490 -3.38 4.52 3.73
C ASP A 490 -4.89 4.59 3.42
N SER A 491 -5.54 5.71 3.79
CA SER A 491 -6.94 6.00 3.47
C SER A 491 -7.17 6.93 2.26
N LEU A 492 -6.11 7.52 1.69
CA LEU A 492 -6.23 8.42 0.54
C LEU A 492 -6.41 7.59 -0.75
N PRO A 493 -7.51 7.76 -1.50
CA PRO A 493 -7.65 7.13 -2.80
C PRO A 493 -6.51 7.58 -3.72
N GLY A 494 -5.81 6.63 -4.35
CA GLY A 494 -4.63 6.89 -5.16
C GLY A 494 -3.29 6.54 -4.49
N PHE A 495 -3.22 6.51 -3.15
CA PHE A 495 -2.05 6.01 -2.41
C PHE A 495 -2.00 4.47 -2.37
N GLU A 496 -2.42 3.80 -3.45
CA GLU A 496 -2.13 2.38 -3.62
C GLU A 496 -0.61 2.23 -3.67
N ALA A 497 -0.06 1.59 -2.62
CA ALA A 497 1.37 1.29 -2.56
C ALA A 497 1.77 0.55 -3.85
N ALA A 498 2.86 0.99 -4.49
CA ALA A 498 3.32 0.43 -5.75
C ALA A 498 3.36 -1.11 -5.65
N ASP A 499 2.45 -1.78 -6.35
CA ASP A 499 2.24 -3.22 -6.27
C ASP A 499 3.14 -4.01 -7.24
N SER A 500 3.92 -3.24 -8.01
CA SER A 500 4.84 -3.69 -9.04
C SER A 500 5.91 -2.60 -9.26
N ILE A 501 7.09 -3.03 -9.71
CA ILE A 501 8.29 -2.21 -9.88
C ILE A 501 9.05 -2.72 -11.12
N GLN A 502 9.98 -1.92 -11.64
CA GLN A 502 10.82 -2.29 -12.79
C GLN A 502 12.11 -3.01 -12.39
N TYR A 503 12.04 -3.86 -11.36
CA TYR A 503 13.14 -4.77 -11.01
C TYR A 503 13.33 -5.86 -12.08
N ASP A 504 14.55 -6.39 -12.17
CA ASP A 504 15.02 -7.17 -13.32
C ASP A 504 15.64 -8.49 -12.83
N ASP A 505 14.79 -9.41 -12.37
CA ASP A 505 15.22 -10.73 -11.90
C ASP A 505 15.92 -11.54 -13.02
N ASP A 506 15.50 -11.39 -14.28
CA ASP A 506 16.06 -12.11 -15.43
C ASP A 506 17.54 -11.78 -15.66
N ALA A 507 17.97 -10.54 -15.43
CA ALA A 507 19.37 -10.14 -15.48
C ALA A 507 20.21 -10.59 -14.27
N ARG A 508 19.60 -11.17 -13.22
CA ARG A 508 20.25 -11.57 -11.95
C ARG A 508 20.39 -13.09 -11.84
N THR A 509 20.90 -13.73 -12.89
CA THR A 509 20.97 -15.19 -13.02
C THR A 509 22.37 -15.78 -12.77
N GLY A 510 22.39 -17.03 -12.29
CA GLY A 510 23.61 -17.81 -12.05
C GLY A 510 24.30 -17.57 -10.70
N ALA A 511 25.37 -18.33 -10.41
CA ALA A 511 26.03 -18.38 -9.10
C ALA A 511 26.56 -17.02 -8.58
N GLY A 512 26.70 -16.02 -9.45
CA GLY A 512 27.08 -14.66 -9.09
C GLY A 512 25.96 -13.82 -8.45
N PHE A 513 24.71 -14.28 -8.49
CA PHE A 513 23.54 -13.60 -7.91
C PHE A 513 22.75 -14.50 -6.93
N SER A 514 23.20 -15.73 -6.73
CA SER A 514 22.52 -16.75 -5.91
C SER A 514 22.32 -16.32 -4.45
N PHE A 515 21.17 -16.73 -3.91
CA PHE A 515 20.76 -16.59 -2.50
C PHE A 515 20.97 -17.87 -1.67
N ASP A 516 21.64 -18.88 -2.25
CA ASP A 516 21.90 -20.15 -1.58
C ASP A 516 22.79 -19.93 -0.35
N GLU A 517 22.57 -20.70 0.72
CA GLU A 517 23.48 -20.74 1.87
C GLU A 517 24.91 -21.06 1.42
N VAL A 518 25.89 -20.31 1.91
CA VAL A 518 27.30 -20.67 1.81
C VAL A 518 27.73 -21.38 3.09
N ASP A 519 28.54 -22.42 2.94
CA ASP A 519 29.28 -23.08 4.02
C ASP A 519 30.76 -22.95 3.65
N GLU A 520 31.42 -21.90 4.16
CA GLU A 520 32.74 -21.46 3.71
C GLU A 520 33.59 -20.90 4.86
N GLU A 521 34.91 -20.93 4.70
CA GLU A 521 35.84 -20.20 5.56
C GLU A 521 35.61 -18.69 5.44
N MET A 522 35.52 -17.99 6.58
CA MET A 522 35.38 -16.54 6.62
C MET A 522 35.93 -15.95 7.92
N HIS A 523 36.20 -14.65 7.90
CA HIS A 523 36.42 -13.84 9.10
C HIS A 523 35.25 -12.86 9.24
N ILE A 524 34.61 -12.84 10.40
CA ILE A 524 33.49 -11.96 10.75
C ILE A 524 33.95 -11.04 11.89
N GLU A 525 33.70 -9.74 11.78
CA GLU A 525 33.83 -8.76 12.88
C GLU A 525 32.41 -8.27 13.22
N ALA A 526 31.77 -8.98 14.15
CA ALA A 526 30.43 -8.67 14.64
C ALA A 526 30.50 -7.53 15.65
N HIS A 527 29.64 -6.53 15.51
CA HIS A 527 29.58 -5.42 16.45
C HIS A 527 28.16 -4.85 16.57
N VAL A 528 27.99 -4.02 17.59
CA VAL A 528 26.76 -3.31 17.91
C VAL A 528 27.05 -1.80 18.01
N GLY A 529 26.00 -1.03 17.74
CA GLY A 529 26.00 0.42 17.84
C GLY A 529 25.24 0.93 19.07
N PRO A 530 25.62 2.09 19.61
CA PRO A 530 26.60 3.04 19.03
C PRO A 530 28.06 2.78 19.43
N GLU A 531 28.37 1.78 20.28
CA GLU A 531 29.60 1.71 21.07
C GLU A 531 30.90 1.70 20.24
N TYR A 532 30.85 1.01 19.09
CA TYR A 532 32.00 0.78 18.20
C TYR A 532 31.68 0.97 16.71
N SER A 533 30.49 1.49 16.36
CA SER A 533 30.01 1.59 14.96
C SER A 533 31.02 2.30 14.05
N TRP A 534 31.38 3.56 14.37
CA TRP A 534 32.35 4.30 13.57
C TRP A 534 33.76 3.69 13.61
N GLU A 535 34.19 3.13 14.74
CA GLU A 535 35.52 2.54 14.87
C GLU A 535 35.71 1.36 13.90
N VAL A 536 34.70 0.51 13.77
CA VAL A 536 34.71 -0.62 12.83
C VAL A 536 34.43 -0.19 11.39
N LEU A 537 33.45 0.69 11.14
CA LEU A 537 33.14 1.17 9.78
C LEU A 537 34.29 2.00 9.18
N GLY A 538 34.85 2.95 9.94
CA GLY A 538 35.98 3.78 9.50
C GLY A 538 37.22 2.94 9.21
N LYS A 539 37.53 1.96 10.06
CA LYS A 539 38.57 0.95 9.82
C LYS A 539 38.25 0.10 8.59
N PHE A 540 37.00 -0.27 8.35
CA PHE A 540 36.61 -1.04 7.17
C PHE A 540 36.85 -0.24 5.88
N LEU A 541 36.33 0.99 5.80
CA LEU A 541 36.45 1.88 4.63
C LEU A 541 37.91 2.30 4.38
N GLY A 542 38.63 2.76 5.40
CA GLY A 542 40.02 3.22 5.28
C GLY A 542 41.01 2.11 4.87
N ASN A 543 40.64 0.84 5.04
CA ASN A 543 41.42 -0.30 4.57
C ASN A 543 41.18 -0.67 3.10
N ALA A 544 40.34 0.04 2.34
CA ALA A 544 40.17 -0.20 0.91
C ALA A 544 41.48 0.05 0.14
N LYS A 545 41.74 -0.78 -0.89
CA LYS A 545 42.96 -0.71 -1.72
C LYS A 545 42.71 -0.76 -3.23
N ARG A 546 41.48 -0.97 -3.68
CA ARG A 546 41.10 -1.08 -5.11
C ARG A 546 39.71 -0.53 -5.42
N SER A 547 38.71 -0.94 -4.64
CA SER A 547 37.32 -0.59 -4.93
C SER A 547 36.40 -0.65 -3.71
N LEU A 548 35.50 0.32 -3.61
CA LEU A 548 34.30 0.29 -2.79
C LEU A 548 33.07 0.26 -3.73
N VAL A 549 32.16 -0.68 -3.50
CA VAL A 549 30.86 -0.74 -4.19
C VAL A 549 29.79 -0.71 -3.11
N SER A 550 29.11 0.42 -2.97
CA SER A 550 28.18 0.70 -1.87
C SER A 550 26.75 0.86 -2.35
N ALA A 551 25.84 0.35 -1.55
CA ALA A 551 24.41 0.60 -1.59
C ALA A 551 24.01 1.10 -0.20
N ILE A 552 23.50 2.33 -0.14
CA ILE A 552 23.20 3.01 1.12
C ILE A 552 21.93 3.83 0.99
N TYR A 553 21.09 3.77 2.02
CA TYR A 553 19.87 4.57 2.09
C TYR A 553 20.20 6.06 2.35
N GLU A 554 20.83 6.37 3.49
CA GLU A 554 21.26 7.73 3.82
C GLU A 554 22.78 7.82 3.99
N PHE A 555 23.40 8.70 3.20
CA PHE A 555 24.79 9.13 3.35
C PHE A 555 24.86 10.61 3.70
N HIS A 556 24.92 10.91 5.00
CA HIS A 556 24.96 12.28 5.52
C HIS A 556 26.22 12.59 6.33
N GLY A 557 26.87 11.59 6.95
CA GLY A 557 27.96 11.80 7.91
C GLY A 557 29.25 12.36 7.28
N SER A 558 29.65 13.57 7.70
CA SER A 558 30.84 14.28 7.19
C SER A 558 32.14 13.47 7.31
N HIS A 559 32.37 12.87 8.47
CA HIS A 559 33.55 12.03 8.74
C HIS A 559 33.64 10.77 7.85
N ILE A 560 32.50 10.28 7.34
CA ILE A 560 32.46 9.16 6.38
C ILE A 560 32.89 9.66 5.00
N ALA A 561 32.42 10.85 4.60
CA ALA A 561 32.83 11.48 3.35
C ALA A 561 34.34 11.74 3.32
N THR A 562 34.93 12.26 4.40
CA THR A 562 36.39 12.43 4.52
C THR A 562 37.16 11.13 4.26
N VAL A 563 36.77 10.01 4.89
CA VAL A 563 37.46 8.73 4.70
C VAL A 563 37.25 8.15 3.29
N LEU A 564 36.14 8.46 2.62
CA LEU A 564 35.92 8.06 1.22
C LEU A 564 36.73 8.91 0.24
N GLU A 565 36.84 10.21 0.48
CA GLU A 565 37.67 11.15 -0.27
C GLU A 565 39.16 10.78 -0.18
N GLU A 566 39.68 10.51 1.02
CA GLU A 566 41.04 9.99 1.21
C GLU A 566 41.32 8.70 0.40
N ARG A 567 40.30 7.86 0.20
CA ARG A 567 40.45 6.63 -0.59
C ARG A 567 40.38 6.90 -2.08
N LEU A 568 39.58 7.88 -2.53
CA LEU A 568 39.59 8.35 -3.92
C LEU A 568 40.95 8.97 -4.29
N ASP A 569 41.56 9.75 -3.39
CA ASP A 569 42.94 10.24 -3.50
C ASP A 569 43.97 9.10 -3.58
N ASP A 570 43.78 8.02 -2.83
CA ASP A 570 44.59 6.78 -2.86
C ASP A 570 44.30 5.88 -4.10
N ASP A 571 43.71 6.41 -5.18
CA ASP A 571 43.35 5.71 -6.43
C ASP A 571 42.29 4.58 -6.28
N VAL A 572 41.59 4.51 -5.15
CA VAL A 572 40.51 3.53 -4.90
C VAL A 572 39.24 3.99 -5.61
N SER A 573 38.64 3.12 -6.42
CA SER A 573 37.34 3.41 -7.06
C SER A 573 36.17 3.35 -6.08
N LEU A 574 35.19 4.26 -6.19
CA LEU A 574 33.93 4.25 -5.44
C LEU A 574 32.74 4.22 -6.41
N ARG A 575 31.96 3.13 -6.38
CA ARG A 575 30.62 3.08 -6.98
C ARG A 575 29.56 3.13 -5.91
N LEU A 576 28.58 4.00 -6.07
CA LEU A 576 27.59 4.35 -5.06
C LEU A 576 26.17 4.31 -5.65
N VAL A 577 25.28 3.53 -5.05
CA VAL A 577 23.83 3.58 -5.31
C VAL A 577 23.14 4.09 -4.05
N MET A 578 22.32 5.13 -4.18
CA MET A 578 21.68 5.82 -3.06
C MET A 578 20.16 5.87 -3.18
N ASP A 579 19.49 6.02 -2.03
CA ASP A 579 18.12 6.54 -1.97
C ASP A 579 18.07 8.06 -2.18
N ASN A 580 16.91 8.59 -2.56
CA ASN A 580 16.66 10.03 -2.58
C ASN A 580 16.89 10.68 -1.18
N ALA A 581 16.75 9.93 -0.09
CA ALA A 581 16.98 10.37 1.30
C ALA A 581 18.42 10.85 1.57
N SER A 582 19.40 10.41 0.78
CA SER A 582 20.76 10.95 0.88
C SER A 582 20.82 12.46 0.55
N PHE A 583 19.86 13.00 -0.19
CA PHE A 583 19.81 14.40 -0.64
C PHE A 583 18.86 15.31 0.17
N HIS A 584 18.42 14.88 1.36
CA HIS A 584 17.72 15.76 2.30
C HIS A 584 18.59 16.95 2.73
N GLU A 585 17.96 18.06 3.13
CA GLU A 585 18.62 19.30 3.55
C GLU A 585 19.60 19.06 4.72
N VAL A 586 20.74 19.76 4.72
CA VAL A 586 21.76 19.71 5.76
C VAL A 586 21.20 20.33 7.06
N LYS A 587 20.69 19.49 7.97
CA LYS A 587 20.07 19.93 9.23
C LYS A 587 21.12 20.25 10.29
N LYS A 588 22.29 19.61 10.25
CA LYS A 588 23.39 19.84 11.19
C LYS A 588 24.76 19.98 10.48
N PRO A 589 25.18 21.19 10.05
CA PRO A 589 26.44 21.40 9.31
C PRO A 589 27.76 20.99 10.02
N ALA A 590 27.71 20.64 11.31
CA ALA A 590 28.88 20.10 12.04
C ALA A 590 28.95 18.56 12.01
N GLU A 591 27.84 17.87 11.75
CA GLU A 591 27.71 16.41 11.67
C GLU A 591 27.52 15.92 10.22
N GLU A 592 27.05 16.81 9.36
CA GLU A 592 26.65 16.56 7.97
C GLU A 592 27.43 17.41 6.97
N PHE A 593 27.52 16.95 5.72
CA PHE A 593 28.09 17.69 4.58
C PHE A 593 27.03 18.01 3.52
N ASP A 594 27.30 18.95 2.60
CA ASP A 594 26.46 19.17 1.41
C ASP A 594 26.75 18.08 0.36
N ARG A 595 25.73 17.25 0.08
CA ARG A 595 25.87 16.08 -0.79
C ARG A 595 25.98 16.48 -2.27
N VAL A 596 25.40 17.60 -2.68
CA VAL A 596 25.52 18.08 -4.06
C VAL A 596 26.91 18.67 -4.27
N GLU A 597 27.33 19.58 -3.39
CA GLU A 597 28.64 20.25 -3.50
C GLU A 597 29.81 19.27 -3.47
N VAL A 598 29.84 18.35 -2.49
CA VAL A 598 30.93 17.37 -2.33
C VAL A 598 30.96 16.37 -3.49
N PHE A 599 29.79 15.90 -3.97
CA PHE A 599 29.79 14.97 -5.09
C PHE A 599 30.13 15.64 -6.43
N GLU A 600 29.82 16.92 -6.62
CA GLU A 600 30.32 17.71 -7.76
C GLU A 600 31.85 17.88 -7.70
N GLN A 601 32.43 18.11 -6.51
CA GLN A 601 33.89 18.15 -6.33
C GLN A 601 34.53 16.79 -6.65
N TRP A 602 33.91 15.68 -6.25
CA TRP A 602 34.41 14.33 -6.52
C TRP A 602 34.34 13.91 -8.00
N GLU A 603 33.68 14.66 -8.89
CA GLU A 603 33.80 14.45 -10.34
C GLU A 603 35.24 14.61 -10.85
N GLN A 604 36.11 15.31 -10.10
CA GLN A 604 37.54 15.39 -10.42
C GLN A 604 38.25 14.03 -10.50
N PHE A 605 37.70 13.00 -9.83
CA PHE A 605 38.23 11.64 -9.85
C PHE A 605 37.81 10.84 -11.11
N GLY A 606 36.94 11.37 -11.96
CA GLY A 606 36.49 10.75 -13.22
C GLY A 606 35.94 9.35 -13.01
N ASP A 607 36.31 8.39 -13.89
CA ASP A 607 35.85 6.98 -13.86
C ASP A 607 36.05 6.25 -12.51
N LYS A 608 36.84 6.80 -11.58
CA LYS A 608 37.00 6.26 -10.23
C LYS A 608 35.77 6.50 -9.36
N PHE A 609 35.06 7.61 -9.53
CA PHE A 609 33.82 7.89 -8.81
C PHE A 609 32.62 7.71 -9.74
N ALA A 610 31.59 6.99 -9.27
CA ALA A 610 30.35 6.84 -10.02
C ALA A 610 29.17 6.70 -9.05
N ARG A 611 28.22 7.65 -9.09
CA ARG A 611 27.00 7.60 -8.28
C ARG A 611 25.75 7.45 -9.14
N ILE A 612 24.68 6.95 -8.54
CA ILE A 612 23.32 7.02 -9.10
C ILE A 612 22.31 6.97 -7.96
N VAL A 613 21.17 7.64 -8.14
CA VAL A 613 20.03 7.54 -7.23
C VAL A 613 19.06 6.49 -7.77
N ALA A 614 18.59 5.59 -6.92
CA ALA A 614 17.62 4.57 -7.32
C ALA A 614 16.24 5.21 -7.56
N PRO A 615 15.59 4.97 -8.72
CA PRO A 615 14.28 5.54 -8.99
C PRO A 615 13.21 4.78 -8.20
N GLU A 616 12.28 5.52 -7.58
CA GLU A 616 11.13 5.03 -6.80
C GLU A 616 9.86 4.89 -7.68
N GLY A 617 8.83 4.23 -7.15
CA GLY A 617 7.51 4.05 -7.77
C GLY A 617 7.40 2.90 -8.79
N THR A 618 6.25 2.79 -9.43
CA THR A 618 5.91 1.69 -10.37
C THR A 618 6.78 1.62 -11.63
N ALA A 619 7.34 2.77 -12.04
CA ALA A 619 8.35 2.90 -13.09
C ALA A 619 9.81 2.83 -12.56
N GLY A 620 9.99 2.77 -11.25
CA GLY A 620 11.27 2.75 -10.56
C GLY A 620 11.87 1.35 -10.38
N LEU A 621 13.07 1.29 -9.81
CA LEU A 621 13.74 0.04 -9.43
C LEU A 621 13.09 -0.60 -8.19
N ILE A 622 12.44 0.23 -7.37
CA ILE A 622 11.95 -0.02 -6.01
C ILE A 622 10.61 0.68 -5.81
N ALA A 623 9.83 0.24 -4.81
CA ALA A 623 8.57 0.88 -4.46
C ALA A 623 8.81 2.26 -3.82
N ASN A 624 9.34 2.28 -2.60
CA ASN A 624 9.38 3.50 -1.77
C ASN A 624 10.78 3.82 -1.20
N ALA A 625 11.67 2.83 -1.03
CA ALA A 625 12.99 3.05 -0.43
C ALA A 625 14.09 2.11 -0.98
N TYR A 626 15.25 2.69 -1.27
CA TYR A 626 16.51 2.01 -1.54
C TYR A 626 17.22 1.74 -0.22
N HIS A 627 16.58 0.88 0.56
CA HIS A 627 16.73 0.82 2.00
C HIS A 627 17.95 0.02 2.50
N ILE A 628 18.63 -0.67 1.59
CA ILE A 628 19.83 -1.48 1.77
C ILE A 628 20.99 -0.65 2.35
N LYS A 629 21.70 -1.22 3.32
CA LYS A 629 22.95 -0.67 3.86
C LYS A 629 24.07 -1.72 3.76
N VAL A 630 24.69 -1.81 2.58
CA VAL A 630 25.76 -2.79 2.26
C VAL A 630 26.88 -2.14 1.46
N THR A 631 28.12 -2.34 1.90
CA THR A 631 29.31 -1.84 1.20
C THR A 631 30.31 -2.97 0.99
N VAL A 632 30.71 -3.22 -0.26
CA VAL A 632 31.72 -4.23 -0.62
C VAL A 632 33.07 -3.57 -0.89
N ARG A 633 34.09 -3.99 -0.14
CA ARG A 633 35.49 -3.58 -0.27
C ARG A 633 36.31 -4.63 -1.00
N ASP A 634 37.05 -4.19 -2.01
CA ASP A 634 38.03 -4.94 -2.82
C ASP A 634 37.51 -6.27 -3.40
N GLY A 635 36.18 -6.43 -3.46
CA GLY A 635 35.49 -7.62 -3.94
C GLY A 635 35.58 -8.86 -3.05
N ASN A 636 36.09 -8.74 -1.81
CA ASN A 636 36.29 -9.89 -0.91
C ASN A 636 35.87 -9.67 0.55
N THR A 637 35.60 -8.42 0.95
CA THR A 637 35.09 -8.06 2.28
C THR A 637 33.85 -7.20 2.10
N PHE A 638 32.85 -7.32 2.95
CA PHE A 638 31.71 -6.41 2.95
C PHE A 638 31.26 -6.05 4.36
N TRP A 639 30.69 -4.85 4.50
CA TRP A 639 29.97 -4.38 5.68
C TRP A 639 28.46 -4.46 5.39
N LEU A 640 27.68 -4.95 6.36
CA LEU A 640 26.22 -5.04 6.30
C LEU A 640 25.65 -4.63 7.67
N SER A 641 24.56 -3.85 7.64
CA SER A 641 24.16 -3.03 8.79
C SER A 641 22.64 -2.80 8.84
N SER A 642 22.08 -2.65 10.06
CA SER A 642 20.74 -2.09 10.24
C SER A 642 20.68 -0.55 10.16
N GLY A 643 21.84 0.09 10.27
CA GLY A 643 22.05 1.54 10.33
C GLY A 643 22.70 2.18 9.10
N ASN A 644 22.48 3.49 8.98
CA ASN A 644 22.86 4.34 7.85
C ASN A 644 24.25 4.97 8.01
N TRP A 645 24.71 5.75 7.02
CA TRP A 645 25.95 6.53 7.09
C TRP A 645 25.66 7.93 7.67
N LYS A 646 25.30 7.99 8.96
CA LYS A 646 24.87 9.21 9.68
C LYS A 646 25.63 9.39 11.00
N MET A 647 26.27 10.55 11.19
CA MET A 647 27.01 10.85 12.44
C MET A 647 26.11 11.00 13.66
N GLY A 648 24.96 11.67 13.51
CA GLY A 648 24.05 11.97 14.62
C GLY A 648 23.22 10.79 15.12
N SER A 649 23.35 9.60 14.54
CA SER A 649 22.53 8.44 14.89
C SER A 649 23.29 7.10 14.75
N SER A 650 23.57 6.65 13.53
CA SER A 650 24.05 5.28 13.27
C SER A 650 25.57 5.09 13.40
N GLN A 651 26.36 6.12 13.11
CA GLN A 651 27.82 6.09 13.10
C GLN A 651 28.41 7.27 13.91
N PRO A 652 28.10 7.38 15.21
CA PRO A 652 28.63 8.43 16.06
C PRO A 652 30.12 8.20 16.37
N ILE A 653 30.87 9.29 16.53
CA ILE A 653 32.26 9.24 17.00
C ILE A 653 32.25 9.12 18.53
N ILE A 654 32.40 7.89 19.04
CA ILE A 654 32.46 7.61 20.47
C ILE A 654 33.91 7.64 20.97
N THR A 655 34.19 8.46 21.98
CA THR A 655 35.49 8.52 22.66
C THR A 655 35.65 7.42 23.71
N GLN A 656 36.89 7.08 24.06
CA GLN A 656 37.13 6.08 25.11
C GLN A 656 36.55 6.51 26.47
N ALA A 657 36.63 7.80 26.83
CA ALA A 657 36.06 8.32 28.07
C ALA A 657 34.52 8.21 28.12
N GLN A 658 33.83 8.26 26.98
CA GLN A 658 32.39 7.97 26.92
C GLN A 658 32.12 6.47 27.15
N ARG A 659 32.90 5.57 26.51
CA ARG A 659 32.79 4.12 26.74
C ARG A 659 33.06 3.73 28.19
N ASP A 660 34.09 4.32 28.81
CA ASP A 660 34.46 4.08 30.21
C ASP A 660 33.39 4.58 31.20
N ASN A 661 32.43 5.41 30.76
CA ASN A 661 31.32 5.93 31.57
C ASN A 661 29.94 5.46 31.08
N ALA A 662 29.88 4.53 30.13
CA ALA A 662 28.63 4.13 29.46
C ALA A 662 27.58 3.59 30.44
N GLU A 663 28.00 2.93 31.52
CA GLU A 663 27.15 2.38 32.58
C GLU A 663 26.42 3.47 33.41
N ASN A 664 26.92 4.72 33.40
CA ASN A 664 26.30 5.85 34.10
C ASN A 664 25.54 6.79 33.16
N VAL A 665 26.00 6.92 31.92
CA VAL A 665 25.44 7.82 30.89
C VAL A 665 25.46 7.09 29.56
N ASP A 666 24.29 6.85 28.98
CA ASP A 666 24.16 6.12 27.73
C ASP A 666 24.88 6.84 26.58
N LEU A 667 25.34 6.05 25.61
CA LEU A 667 26.09 6.56 24.48
C LEU A 667 25.16 7.20 23.43
N PRO A 668 25.54 8.35 22.84
CA PRO A 668 24.73 8.98 21.81
C PRO A 668 24.62 8.09 20.58
N GLY A 669 23.44 8.00 19.99
CA GLY A 669 23.18 7.25 18.77
C GLY A 669 22.25 6.05 18.93
N ASN A 670 21.93 5.45 17.79
CA ASN A 670 20.98 4.36 17.68
C ASN A 670 21.55 3.03 18.17
N ARG A 671 20.68 2.20 18.73
CA ARG A 671 20.96 0.78 18.94
C ARG A 671 20.81 0.06 17.62
N GLU A 672 21.92 -0.45 17.10
CA GLU A 672 22.00 -1.07 15.77
C GLU A 672 22.92 -2.29 15.80
N TRP A 673 22.72 -3.23 14.87
CA TRP A 673 23.56 -4.42 14.72
C TRP A 673 24.27 -4.37 13.37
N HIS A 674 25.57 -4.72 13.36
CA HIS A 674 26.44 -4.55 12.20
C HIS A 674 27.45 -5.71 12.09
N VAL A 675 27.78 -6.13 10.87
CA VAL A 675 28.85 -7.12 10.61
C VAL A 675 29.80 -6.64 9.52
N VAL A 676 31.09 -6.94 9.67
CA VAL A 676 32.06 -6.93 8.57
C VAL A 676 32.48 -8.36 8.28
N ILE A 677 32.27 -8.85 7.06
CA ILE A 677 32.56 -10.23 6.67
C ILE A 677 33.56 -10.27 5.52
N LYS A 678 34.69 -10.95 5.74
CA LYS A 678 35.68 -11.29 4.72
C LYS A 678 35.37 -12.67 4.15
N ASN A 679 34.56 -12.69 3.11
CA ASN A 679 34.26 -13.89 2.31
C ASN A 679 34.09 -13.49 0.83
N ALA A 680 34.81 -14.18 -0.08
CA ALA A 680 34.84 -13.80 -1.49
C ALA A 680 33.54 -14.13 -2.24
N THR A 681 32.84 -15.22 -1.88
CA THR A 681 31.59 -15.63 -2.52
C THR A 681 30.46 -14.66 -2.21
N LEU A 682 30.22 -14.35 -0.93
CA LEU A 682 29.21 -13.40 -0.47
C LEU A 682 29.52 -11.97 -0.93
N ALA A 683 30.77 -11.50 -0.80
CA ALA A 683 31.17 -10.18 -1.29
C ALA A 683 30.94 -10.04 -2.81
N LYS A 684 31.22 -11.08 -3.60
CA LYS A 684 30.93 -11.10 -5.04
C LYS A 684 29.43 -11.03 -5.31
N ARG A 685 28.60 -11.77 -4.57
CA ARG A 685 27.13 -11.77 -4.73
C ARG A 685 26.53 -10.39 -4.45
N PHE A 686 26.82 -9.78 -3.30
CA PHE A 686 26.36 -8.42 -2.98
C PHE A 686 26.87 -7.39 -4.00
N ARG A 687 28.16 -7.44 -4.38
CA ARG A 687 28.73 -6.52 -5.37
C ARG A 687 28.02 -6.63 -6.73
N ASN A 688 27.71 -7.85 -7.17
CA ASN A 688 27.02 -8.07 -8.44
C ASN A 688 25.59 -7.53 -8.40
N HIS A 689 24.85 -7.79 -7.32
CA HIS A 689 23.52 -7.22 -7.07
C HIS A 689 23.55 -5.68 -7.13
N ILE A 690 24.40 -5.03 -6.32
CA ILE A 690 24.55 -3.56 -6.31
C ILE A 690 24.98 -3.00 -7.67
N THR A 691 25.85 -3.71 -8.40
CA THR A 691 26.27 -3.31 -9.75
C THR A 691 25.14 -3.44 -10.76
N GLN A 692 24.24 -4.41 -10.59
CA GLN A 692 23.05 -4.55 -11.43
C GLN A 692 21.98 -3.53 -11.06
N ASP A 693 21.84 -3.18 -9.77
CA ASP A 693 20.99 -2.09 -9.30
C ASP A 693 21.42 -0.76 -9.96
N PHE A 694 22.73 -0.45 -9.93
CA PHE A 694 23.31 0.72 -10.62
C PHE A 694 22.98 0.73 -12.13
N LYS A 695 23.19 -0.39 -12.82
CA LYS A 695 22.92 -0.51 -14.26
C LYS A 695 21.43 -0.37 -14.59
N ARG A 696 20.56 -1.00 -13.80
CA ARG A 696 19.11 -0.98 -14.02
C ARG A 696 18.54 0.41 -13.76
N SER A 697 18.95 1.08 -12.69
CA SER A 697 18.62 2.50 -12.45
C SER A 697 19.00 3.38 -13.63
N LYS A 698 20.20 3.21 -14.22
CA LYS A 698 20.61 3.95 -15.41
C LYS A 698 19.76 3.61 -16.65
N ALA A 699 19.37 2.35 -16.83
CA ALA A 699 18.47 1.93 -17.92
C ALA A 699 17.03 2.47 -17.76
N LEU A 700 16.58 2.72 -16.53
CA LEU A 700 15.32 3.40 -16.20
C LEU A 700 15.44 4.94 -16.28
N GLY A 701 16.60 5.46 -16.71
CA GLY A 701 16.88 6.88 -16.88
C GLY A 701 17.05 7.65 -15.56
N ALA A 702 17.44 6.98 -14.48
CA ALA A 702 17.78 7.67 -13.23
C ALA A 702 19.10 8.42 -13.33
N GLY A 703 19.24 9.48 -12.52
CA GLY A 703 20.39 10.40 -12.54
C GLY A 703 21.30 10.28 -11.31
N GLU A 704 22.33 11.12 -11.29
CA GLU A 704 23.30 11.28 -10.20
C GLU A 704 22.77 12.10 -9.02
N VAL A 705 21.67 12.82 -9.25
CA VAL A 705 20.82 13.49 -8.27
C VAL A 705 19.40 12.91 -8.36
N PRO A 706 18.55 13.04 -7.33
CA PRO A 706 17.13 12.76 -7.44
C PRO A 706 16.56 13.43 -8.69
N ARG A 707 15.66 12.74 -9.40
CA ARG A 707 14.78 13.47 -10.32
C ARG A 707 14.02 14.47 -9.46
N SER A 708 14.16 15.75 -9.74
CA SER A 708 13.35 16.77 -9.08
C SER A 708 11.89 16.44 -9.33
N HIS A 709 11.22 15.95 -8.29
CA HIS A 709 9.78 15.97 -8.28
C HIS A 709 9.39 17.46 -8.28
N GLU A 710 9.08 18.01 -9.45
CA GLU A 710 8.40 19.31 -9.57
C GLU A 710 6.94 19.24 -9.07
N ALA A 711 6.54 18.09 -8.48
CA ALA A 711 5.50 18.09 -7.47
C ALA A 711 5.99 18.93 -6.28
N ALA A 712 5.38 20.11 -6.09
CA ALA A 712 5.70 21.03 -5.02
C ALA A 712 5.55 20.37 -3.63
N ASP A 713 6.65 19.81 -3.14
CA ASP A 713 6.75 19.16 -1.83
C ASP A 713 6.29 20.12 -0.75
N VAL A 714 5.56 19.57 0.21
CA VAL A 714 4.70 20.35 1.08
C VAL A 714 5.27 20.33 2.46
N PHE A 715 5.64 21.51 2.95
CA PHE A 715 5.90 21.64 4.36
C PHE A 715 4.67 21.28 5.18
N VAL A 716 4.90 20.52 6.25
CA VAL A 716 3.94 20.26 7.31
C VAL A 716 4.59 20.58 8.64
N ASP A 717 3.78 21.05 9.58
CA ASP A 717 4.22 21.32 10.94
C ASP A 717 3.86 20.09 11.78
N VAL A 718 4.88 19.34 12.21
CA VAL A 718 4.73 18.16 13.09
C VAL A 718 5.05 18.51 14.53
N PRO A 719 4.41 17.86 15.53
CA PRO A 719 4.78 18.04 16.92
C PRO A 719 6.28 17.83 17.16
N ILE A 720 6.86 18.67 18.04
CA ILE A 720 8.16 18.39 18.65
C ILE A 720 7.89 17.38 19.77
N GLU A 721 8.12 16.11 19.50
CA GLU A 721 8.17 15.11 20.57
C GLU A 721 9.37 15.37 21.49
N PRO A 722 9.22 15.21 22.82
CA PRO A 722 10.36 15.30 23.73
C PRO A 722 11.32 14.14 23.43
N VAL A 723 12.57 14.46 23.10
CA VAL A 723 13.63 13.45 22.99
C VAL A 723 13.85 12.85 24.37
N LEU A 724 13.43 11.59 24.53
CA LEU A 724 13.69 10.81 25.73
C LEU A 724 14.99 10.05 25.53
N GLU A 725 15.92 10.22 26.46
CA GLU A 725 17.19 9.49 26.46
C GLU A 725 16.94 8.02 26.85
N ARG A 726 17.55 7.12 26.09
CA ARG A 726 17.60 5.69 26.42
C ARG A 726 18.40 5.53 27.72
N ARG A 727 17.99 4.61 28.59
CA ARG A 727 18.71 4.35 29.84
C ARG A 727 20.12 3.80 29.56
N PRO A 728 21.11 4.12 30.41
CA PRO A 728 22.43 3.48 30.37
C PRO A 728 22.32 1.94 30.32
N PRO A 729 23.16 1.24 29.54
CA PRO A 729 23.27 -0.20 29.60
C PRO A 729 24.04 -0.64 30.85
N ASP A 730 23.76 -1.85 31.35
CA ASP A 730 24.51 -2.42 32.48
C ASP A 730 25.98 -2.72 32.13
N HIS A 731 26.28 -2.92 30.84
CA HIS A 731 27.63 -3.04 30.28
C HIS A 731 27.63 -2.80 28.76
N ILE A 732 28.81 -2.58 28.16
CA ILE A 732 28.96 -2.43 26.70
C ILE A 732 29.67 -3.64 26.07
N LEU A 733 29.26 -3.99 24.84
CA LEU A 733 29.87 -5.09 24.08
C LEU A 733 30.99 -4.57 23.19
N LYS A 734 32.14 -5.25 23.21
CA LYS A 734 33.25 -5.01 22.28
C LYS A 734 33.00 -5.74 20.95
N PRO A 735 33.62 -5.32 19.82
CA PRO A 735 33.55 -6.08 18.58
C PRO A 735 34.08 -7.50 18.77
N LEU A 736 33.36 -8.49 18.26
CA LEU A 736 33.72 -9.90 18.32
C LEU A 736 34.30 -10.36 16.96
N PRO A 737 35.62 -10.63 16.89
CA PRO A 737 36.20 -11.32 15.74
C PRO A 737 35.92 -12.83 15.83
N LEU A 738 35.39 -13.39 14.75
CA LEU A 738 35.18 -14.83 14.56
C LEU A 738 35.91 -15.29 13.30
N GLU A 739 36.61 -16.41 13.38
CA GLU A 739 37.23 -17.08 12.24
C GLU A 739 36.69 -18.52 12.09
N GLY A 740 36.84 -19.07 10.89
CA GLY A 740 36.56 -20.47 10.57
C GLY A 740 35.46 -20.67 9.53
N ARG A 741 35.11 -21.93 9.32
CA ARG A 741 34.01 -22.36 8.45
C ARG A 741 32.65 -22.06 9.09
N ARG A 742 31.82 -21.25 8.43
CA ARG A 742 30.51 -20.81 8.93
C ARG A 742 29.42 -20.91 7.86
N LYS A 743 28.18 -21.12 8.29
CA LYS A 743 26.98 -21.20 7.45
C LYS A 743 26.26 -19.86 7.41
N VAL A 744 26.10 -19.27 6.22
CA VAL A 744 25.48 -17.95 6.04
C VAL A 744 24.61 -17.91 4.78
N LYS A 745 23.34 -17.53 4.91
CA LYS A 745 22.38 -17.34 3.82
C LYS A 745 22.12 -15.85 3.57
N PRO A 746 22.49 -15.29 2.40
CA PRO A 746 22.17 -13.91 2.05
C PRO A 746 20.73 -13.79 1.55
N LEU A 747 20.03 -12.75 2.04
CA LEU A 747 18.67 -12.37 1.66
C LEU A 747 18.68 -10.94 1.14
N LEU A 748 17.86 -10.64 0.14
CA LEU A 748 17.59 -9.28 -0.31
C LEU A 748 16.07 -9.04 -0.33
N THR A 749 15.68 -7.82 -0.67
CA THR A 749 14.47 -7.50 -1.42
C THR A 749 14.84 -6.43 -2.47
N PRO A 750 14.02 -6.19 -3.49
CA PRO A 750 13.09 -7.18 -4.04
C PRO A 750 13.89 -8.34 -4.64
N ASP A 751 13.36 -9.55 -4.50
CA ASP A 751 13.86 -10.77 -5.13
C ASP A 751 12.70 -11.76 -5.28
N GLN A 752 12.24 -11.97 -6.52
CA GLN A 752 11.03 -12.76 -6.79
C GLN A 752 9.81 -12.30 -5.96
N GLU A 753 9.49 -11.01 -6.03
CA GLU A 753 8.39 -10.38 -5.25
C GLU A 753 8.58 -10.45 -3.71
N GLY A 754 9.80 -10.70 -3.22
CA GLY A 754 10.17 -10.77 -1.80
C GLY A 754 10.06 -12.16 -1.18
N ALA A 755 9.83 -13.18 -1.99
CA ALA A 755 9.70 -14.56 -1.54
C ALA A 755 10.99 -15.08 -0.89
N VAL A 756 12.16 -14.74 -1.40
CA VAL A 756 13.44 -15.25 -0.90
C VAL A 756 13.70 -14.80 0.55
N TYR A 757 13.50 -13.51 0.87
CA TYR A 757 13.53 -13.04 2.25
C TYR A 757 12.41 -13.67 3.08
N SER A 758 11.17 -13.57 2.62
CA SER A 758 9.99 -13.90 3.43
C SER A 758 9.90 -15.40 3.77
N GLU A 759 10.15 -16.29 2.81
CA GLU A 759 10.17 -17.73 3.03
C GLU A 759 11.31 -18.15 3.97
N ALA A 760 12.50 -17.55 3.83
CA ALA A 760 13.64 -17.85 4.69
C ALA A 760 13.43 -17.37 6.14
N VAL A 761 12.77 -16.23 6.34
CA VAL A 761 12.44 -15.73 7.68
C VAL A 761 11.26 -16.51 8.28
N LEU A 762 10.28 -16.95 7.48
CA LEU A 762 9.25 -17.90 7.93
C LEU A 762 9.88 -19.22 8.39
N GLU A 763 10.81 -19.80 7.62
CA GLU A 763 11.56 -21.01 7.99
C GLU A 763 12.34 -20.80 9.31
N LEU A 764 12.99 -19.65 9.48
CA LEU A 764 13.70 -19.31 10.71
C LEU A 764 12.75 -19.23 11.91
N ILE A 765 11.64 -18.48 11.82
CA ILE A 765 10.63 -18.37 12.87
C ILE A 765 10.07 -19.76 13.21
N ASP A 766 9.70 -20.57 12.21
CA ASP A 766 9.14 -21.89 12.39
C ASP A 766 10.16 -22.89 12.98
N SER A 767 11.46 -22.69 12.73
CA SER A 767 12.53 -23.51 13.30
C SER A 767 12.64 -23.41 14.84
N ALA A 768 12.27 -22.27 15.44
CA ALA A 768 12.39 -22.03 16.89
C ALA A 768 11.68 -23.07 17.76
N ARG A 769 12.35 -23.54 18.83
CA ARG A 769 11.85 -24.58 19.76
C ARG A 769 11.79 -24.11 21.21
N ASP A 770 12.78 -23.37 21.66
CA ASP A 770 12.98 -22.96 23.05
C ASP A 770 12.86 -21.43 23.20
N SER A 771 13.50 -20.67 22.29
CA SER A 771 13.45 -19.20 22.31
C SER A 771 13.38 -18.54 20.93
N LEU A 772 12.74 -17.36 20.89
CA LEU A 772 12.74 -16.46 19.74
C LEU A 772 12.74 -15.01 20.23
N TRP A 773 13.85 -14.31 20.05
CA TRP A 773 13.99 -12.91 20.44
C TRP A 773 14.09 -12.05 19.19
N PHE A 774 13.23 -11.03 19.08
CA PHE A 774 13.14 -10.19 17.89
C PHE A 774 13.22 -8.71 18.26
N GLN A 775 14.15 -7.99 17.65
CA GLN A 775 14.40 -6.58 17.89
C GLN A 775 14.31 -5.83 16.55
N ILE A 776 13.26 -5.01 16.41
CA ILE A 776 12.91 -4.32 15.16
C ILE A 776 12.31 -2.94 15.48
N PRO A 777 12.45 -1.88 14.66
CA PRO A 777 12.01 -0.54 15.06
C PRO A 777 10.48 -0.47 15.14
N TYR A 778 9.78 -1.02 14.15
CA TYR A 778 8.32 -1.12 14.11
C TYR A 778 7.86 -2.37 13.35
N ILE A 779 6.57 -2.70 13.53
CA ILE A 779 5.84 -3.65 12.69
C ILE A 779 4.58 -2.93 12.22
N SER A 780 4.41 -2.77 10.91
CA SER A 780 3.24 -2.09 10.33
C SER A 780 1.97 -2.89 10.56
N MET A 781 0.97 -2.29 11.21
CA MET A 781 -0.34 -2.91 11.46
C MET A 781 -1.45 -2.30 10.58
N PRO A 782 -2.29 -3.13 9.93
CA PRO A 782 -3.21 -2.67 8.89
C PRO A 782 -4.27 -1.72 9.42
N SER A 783 -4.67 -0.73 8.61
CA SER A 783 -5.75 0.21 8.94
C SER A 783 -7.14 -0.39 8.80
N LYS A 784 -7.33 -1.31 7.82
CA LYS A 784 -8.56 -2.09 7.62
C LYS A 784 -8.48 -3.43 8.40
N PRO A 785 -9.38 -3.69 9.36
CA PRO A 785 -9.47 -4.98 10.05
C PRO A 785 -9.58 -6.16 9.06
N GLY A 786 -8.68 -7.12 9.18
CA GLY A 786 -8.71 -8.33 8.33
C GLY A 786 -8.28 -8.11 6.88
N ALA A 787 -7.62 -6.99 6.55
CA ALA A 787 -6.84 -6.88 5.32
C ALA A 787 -5.81 -8.02 5.21
N ASN A 788 -5.41 -8.33 3.97
CA ASN A 788 -4.34 -9.28 3.67
C ASN A 788 -3.32 -8.58 2.78
N ARG A 789 -2.11 -8.37 3.31
CA ARG A 789 -1.00 -7.62 2.72
C ARG A 789 0.12 -8.54 2.21
N GLY A 790 -0.15 -9.84 2.07
CA GLY A 790 0.84 -10.83 1.65
C GLY A 790 1.81 -11.23 2.76
N PHE A 791 3.09 -11.41 2.42
CA PHE A 791 4.11 -11.98 3.30
C PHE A 791 4.21 -11.33 4.68
N ILE A 792 4.02 -10.01 4.80
CA ILE A 792 4.07 -9.31 6.09
C ILE A 792 3.04 -9.87 7.10
N ASP A 793 1.83 -10.21 6.65
CA ASP A 793 0.80 -10.77 7.54
C ASP A 793 1.06 -12.25 7.88
N GLU A 794 1.79 -12.97 7.02
CA GLU A 794 2.25 -14.34 7.30
C GLU A 794 3.38 -14.35 8.34
N LEU A 795 4.36 -13.44 8.20
CA LEU A 795 5.44 -13.21 9.17
C LEU A 795 4.90 -12.80 10.55
N ILE A 796 3.97 -11.82 10.59
CA ILE A 796 3.29 -11.39 11.82
C ILE A 796 2.53 -12.57 12.47
N LYS A 797 1.86 -13.40 11.67
CA LYS A 797 1.13 -14.58 12.16
C LYS A 797 2.07 -15.64 12.73
N ALA A 798 3.20 -15.93 12.07
CA ALA A 798 4.19 -16.89 12.56
C ALA A 798 4.82 -16.40 13.89
N LEU A 799 5.24 -15.13 13.96
CA LEU A 799 5.72 -14.49 15.18
C LEU A 799 4.67 -14.53 16.30
N THR A 800 3.40 -14.24 15.99
CA THR A 800 2.29 -14.31 16.95
C THR A 800 2.16 -15.71 17.55
N VAL A 801 2.31 -16.77 16.77
CA VAL A 801 2.28 -18.15 17.30
C VAL A 801 3.43 -18.34 18.29
N LYS A 802 4.66 -18.00 17.91
CA LYS A 802 5.84 -18.18 18.78
C LYS A 802 5.76 -17.35 20.07
N LEU A 803 5.29 -16.10 20.01
CA LEU A 803 5.03 -15.24 21.19
C LEU A 803 4.02 -15.84 22.18
N LYS A 804 3.14 -16.75 21.72
CA LYS A 804 2.17 -17.45 22.57
C LYS A 804 2.65 -18.81 23.07
N THR A 805 3.44 -19.53 22.28
CA THR A 805 3.69 -20.97 22.50
C THR A 805 5.10 -21.30 22.99
N LEU A 806 6.10 -20.47 22.72
CA LEU A 806 7.47 -20.74 23.18
C LEU A 806 7.62 -20.45 24.68
N PRO A 807 8.49 -21.19 25.39
CA PRO A 807 8.93 -20.82 26.74
C PRO A 807 9.46 -19.38 26.79
N ASP A 808 10.37 -19.02 25.88
CA ASP A 808 10.99 -17.70 25.86
C ASP A 808 10.97 -16.99 24.48
N ALA A 809 9.79 -16.48 24.11
CA ALA A 809 9.68 -15.53 23.01
C ALA A 809 9.63 -14.07 23.52
N ARG A 810 10.29 -13.14 22.83
CA ARG A 810 10.39 -11.72 23.23
C ARG A 810 10.43 -10.81 21.99
N LEU A 811 9.74 -9.67 22.05
CA LEU A 811 9.72 -8.65 21.00
C LEU A 811 10.08 -7.27 21.57
N LEU A 812 11.08 -6.61 20.98
CA LEU A 812 11.56 -5.28 21.37
C LEU A 812 11.38 -4.28 20.21
N LEU A 813 10.56 -3.25 20.45
CA LEU A 813 10.18 -2.20 19.49
C LEU A 813 10.84 -0.85 19.81
N ARG A 814 10.89 0.09 18.84
CA ARG A 814 11.31 1.48 19.11
C ARG A 814 10.19 2.16 19.92
N ARG A 815 10.57 2.95 20.93
CA ARG A 815 9.64 3.86 21.63
C ARG A 815 9.42 5.11 20.77
N GLY A 816 8.18 5.58 20.74
CA GLY A 816 7.71 6.56 19.76
C GLY A 816 7.18 5.85 18.52
N GLY A 817 6.35 6.51 17.72
CA GLY A 817 6.01 6.00 16.40
C GLY A 817 7.14 6.28 15.43
N SER A 818 7.49 5.31 14.57
CA SER A 818 7.87 5.71 13.22
C SER A 818 6.63 6.26 12.53
N ALA A 819 6.78 6.99 11.43
CA ALA A 819 5.63 7.51 10.68
C ALA A 819 4.64 6.44 10.19
N TYR A 820 5.00 5.15 10.28
CA TYR A 820 4.27 3.97 9.75
C TYR A 820 3.43 3.22 10.79
N SER A 821 3.88 3.10 12.04
CA SER A 821 3.13 2.37 13.06
C SER A 821 3.63 2.64 14.47
N ASN A 822 2.74 3.08 15.34
CA ASN A 822 3.00 3.20 16.78
C ASN A 822 3.18 1.79 17.40
N PRO A 823 4.15 1.55 18.30
CA PRO A 823 4.34 0.25 18.96
C PRO A 823 3.09 -0.24 19.71
N THR A 824 2.22 0.68 20.16
CA THR A 824 0.93 0.36 20.77
C THR A 824 0.01 -0.41 19.82
N HIS A 825 0.01 -0.10 18.52
CA HIS A 825 -0.83 -0.80 17.54
C HIS A 825 -0.41 -2.26 17.38
N ALA A 826 0.90 -2.53 17.40
CA ALA A 826 1.44 -3.89 17.38
C ALA A 826 1.10 -4.64 18.68
N ALA A 827 1.29 -3.99 19.84
CA ALA A 827 0.92 -4.58 21.13
C ALA A 827 -0.57 -4.91 21.24
N TRP A 828 -1.46 -4.02 20.77
CA TRP A 828 -2.90 -4.29 20.68
C TRP A 828 -3.22 -5.48 19.77
N TYR A 829 -2.59 -5.59 18.60
CA TYR A 829 -2.74 -6.77 17.73
C TYR A 829 -2.32 -8.06 18.46
N PHE A 830 -1.12 -8.10 19.04
CA PHE A 830 -0.65 -9.29 19.75
C PHE A 830 -1.56 -9.65 20.94
N LYS A 831 -2.03 -8.65 21.69
CA LYS A 831 -2.99 -8.86 22.79
C LYS A 831 -4.35 -9.36 22.29
N SER A 832 -4.87 -8.90 21.15
CA SER A 832 -6.11 -9.43 20.55
C SER A 832 -5.97 -10.89 20.09
N LYS A 833 -4.74 -11.33 19.76
CA LYS A 833 -4.42 -12.74 19.50
C LYS A 833 -4.19 -13.56 20.76
N GLY A 834 -4.16 -12.95 21.95
CA GLY A 834 -3.92 -13.61 23.23
C GLY A 834 -2.43 -13.86 23.53
N VAL A 835 -1.54 -12.95 23.11
CA VAL A 835 -0.16 -12.86 23.60
C VAL A 835 -0.16 -12.15 24.95
N ASP A 836 0.64 -12.64 25.90
CA ASP A 836 0.96 -11.94 27.15
C ASP A 836 1.94 -10.80 26.88
N ILE A 837 1.44 -9.66 26.41
CA ILE A 837 2.29 -8.53 26.00
C ILE A 837 3.11 -7.94 27.16
N ALA A 838 2.71 -8.13 28.42
CA ALA A 838 3.42 -7.57 29.58
C ALA A 838 4.79 -8.24 29.79
N ASN A 839 4.87 -9.55 29.51
CA ASN A 839 6.12 -10.30 29.60
C ASN A 839 6.79 -10.54 28.23
N ARG A 840 6.05 -10.41 27.12
CA ARG A 840 6.52 -10.74 25.76
C ARG A 840 6.90 -9.54 24.90
N VAL A 841 6.46 -8.31 25.21
CA VAL A 841 6.67 -7.14 24.33
C VAL A 841 7.15 -5.92 25.13
N ARG A 842 8.25 -5.30 24.68
CA ARG A 842 8.83 -4.09 25.27
C ARG A 842 9.18 -3.04 24.21
N GLN A 843 9.46 -1.81 24.65
CA GLN A 843 9.94 -0.71 23.81
C GLN A 843 11.16 -0.02 24.42
N ILE A 844 12.02 0.51 23.55
CA ILE A 844 13.25 1.22 23.93
C ILE A 844 13.50 2.41 23.00
N GLU A 845 14.01 3.50 23.56
CA GLU A 845 14.37 4.73 22.84
C GLU A 845 15.60 4.52 21.94
N ASN A 846 15.76 5.36 20.90
CA ASN A 846 16.93 5.35 20.00
C ASN A 846 17.33 3.93 19.54
N HIS A 847 16.37 3.15 19.02
CA HIS A 847 16.60 1.77 18.57
C HIS A 847 16.23 1.63 17.10
N HIS A 848 17.15 1.02 16.37
CA HIS A 848 17.11 0.90 14.92
C HIS A 848 17.63 -0.45 14.38
N THR A 849 17.93 -1.39 15.30
CA THR A 849 18.27 -2.79 15.04
C THR A 849 17.13 -3.49 14.30
N LYS A 850 17.48 -4.40 13.39
CA LYS A 850 16.53 -5.23 12.63
C LYS A 850 17.08 -6.65 12.60
N GLY A 851 16.86 -7.37 13.71
CA GLY A 851 17.52 -8.65 13.96
C GLY A 851 16.71 -9.59 14.84
N MET A 852 16.84 -10.89 14.57
CA MET A 852 16.09 -11.97 15.22
C MET A 852 17.05 -13.09 15.63
N ILE A 853 16.90 -13.61 16.84
CA ILE A 853 17.70 -14.71 17.39
C ILE A 853 16.75 -15.86 17.68
N VAL A 854 17.14 -17.06 17.28
CA VAL A 854 16.37 -18.30 17.47
C VAL A 854 17.23 -19.32 18.20
N ASP A 855 16.72 -19.83 19.33
CA ASP A 855 17.31 -20.87 20.18
C ASP A 855 18.79 -20.62 20.59
N CYS A 856 19.24 -19.35 20.55
CA CYS A 856 20.65 -18.92 20.62
C CYS A 856 21.62 -19.66 19.67
N GLN A 857 21.09 -20.21 18.57
CA GLN A 857 21.83 -20.96 17.55
C GLN A 857 21.78 -20.29 16.18
N ARG A 858 20.73 -19.50 15.91
CA ARG A 858 20.50 -18.86 14.62
C ARG A 858 20.25 -17.38 14.78
N LEU A 859 20.75 -16.60 13.83
CA LEU A 859 20.69 -15.14 13.83
C LEU A 859 20.25 -14.64 12.46
N LEU A 860 19.23 -13.78 12.42
CA LEU A 860 18.96 -12.85 11.32
C LEU A 860 19.51 -11.47 11.71
N LEU A 861 20.25 -10.80 10.82
CA LEU A 861 20.45 -9.34 10.90
C LEU A 861 20.40 -8.69 9.51
N GLY A 862 19.98 -7.43 9.44
CA GLY A 862 20.18 -6.58 8.26
C GLY A 862 19.36 -5.30 8.28
N SER A 863 18.82 -4.90 7.12
CA SER A 863 18.12 -3.63 6.93
C SER A 863 16.60 -3.71 6.79
N HIS A 864 16.02 -4.91 6.63
CA HIS A 864 14.58 -5.11 6.40
C HIS A 864 13.71 -4.62 7.58
N ASN A 865 12.88 -3.60 7.33
CA ASN A 865 11.77 -3.23 8.21
C ASN A 865 10.55 -4.13 7.97
N TRP A 866 9.69 -4.32 8.98
CA TRP A 866 8.45 -5.11 8.86
C TRP A 866 7.28 -4.22 8.42
N SER A 867 7.38 -3.74 7.18
CA SER A 867 6.30 -3.12 6.41
C SER A 867 5.93 -4.02 5.21
N GLN A 868 4.81 -3.75 4.54
CA GLN A 868 4.49 -4.44 3.29
C GLN A 868 5.59 -4.23 2.21
N PRO A 869 6.01 -3.00 1.86
CA PRO A 869 7.06 -2.79 0.87
C PRO A 869 8.44 -3.25 1.36
N GLY A 870 8.78 -3.10 2.65
CA GLY A 870 10.07 -3.53 3.22
C GLY A 870 10.36 -5.02 3.03
N VAL A 871 9.36 -5.88 3.18
CA VAL A 871 9.50 -7.34 2.97
C VAL A 871 9.24 -7.79 1.52
N THR A 872 9.03 -6.87 0.57
CA THR A 872 8.69 -7.20 -0.83
C THR A 872 9.36 -6.37 -1.92
N LEU A 873 9.17 -5.04 -1.93
CA LEU A 873 9.39 -4.17 -3.09
C LEU A 873 10.35 -2.98 -2.83
N ASN A 874 10.72 -2.71 -1.59
CA ASN A 874 11.88 -1.89 -1.26
C ASN A 874 13.17 -2.68 -1.50
N ARG A 875 14.31 -2.00 -1.61
CA ARG A 875 15.61 -2.69 -1.69
C ARG A 875 16.17 -2.89 -0.29
N ASP A 876 16.16 -4.09 0.28
CA ASP A 876 16.85 -4.37 1.55
C ASP A 876 17.86 -5.52 1.44
N ALA A 877 18.66 -5.72 2.50
CA ALA A 877 19.60 -6.82 2.63
C ALA A 877 19.64 -7.37 4.06
N SER A 878 19.70 -8.70 4.20
CA SER A 878 19.90 -9.40 5.47
C SER A 878 20.76 -10.65 5.29
N LEU A 879 21.24 -11.18 6.42
CA LEU A 879 21.92 -12.47 6.51
C LEU A 879 21.23 -13.32 7.57
N ILE A 880 21.04 -14.60 7.28
CA ILE A 880 20.79 -15.63 8.31
C ILE A 880 22.11 -16.39 8.55
N PHE A 881 22.49 -16.55 9.80
CA PHE A 881 23.60 -17.38 10.26
C PHE A 881 23.05 -18.62 10.96
N ASP A 882 23.62 -19.79 10.65
CA ASP A 882 23.43 -21.04 11.41
C ASP A 882 24.69 -21.25 12.26
N ASP A 883 24.82 -20.43 13.30
CA ASP A 883 26.03 -20.30 14.12
C ASP A 883 25.73 -19.78 15.54
N ALA A 884 26.07 -20.58 16.54
CA ALA A 884 25.78 -20.29 17.95
C ALA A 884 26.73 -19.25 18.57
N GLU A 885 27.94 -19.06 18.04
CA GLU A 885 28.91 -18.09 18.59
C GLU A 885 28.44 -16.66 18.28
N ILE A 886 28.09 -16.38 17.03
CA ILE A 886 27.55 -15.07 16.63
C ILE A 886 26.14 -14.85 17.20
N ALA A 887 25.29 -15.88 17.26
CA ALA A 887 23.96 -15.76 17.86
C ALA A 887 24.04 -15.44 19.37
N SER A 888 25.00 -16.02 20.10
CA SER A 888 25.22 -15.72 21.52
C SER A 888 25.67 -14.27 21.75
N TYR A 889 26.50 -13.71 20.87
CA TYR A 889 26.94 -12.31 20.96
C TYR A 889 25.77 -11.32 20.86
N TYR A 890 24.89 -11.50 19.86
CA TYR A 890 23.71 -10.66 19.74
C TYR A 890 22.61 -10.99 20.76
N ALA A 891 22.60 -12.20 21.32
CA ALA A 891 21.75 -12.56 22.47
C ALA A 891 22.13 -11.76 23.72
N GLU A 892 23.44 -11.60 23.99
CA GLU A 892 23.93 -10.72 25.04
C GLU A 892 23.52 -9.25 24.77
N ALA A 893 23.68 -8.78 23.53
CA ALA A 893 23.24 -7.44 23.13
C ALA A 893 21.73 -7.22 23.35
N PHE A 894 20.90 -8.22 22.99
CA PHE A 894 19.45 -8.19 23.18
C PHE A 894 19.07 -8.17 24.66
N GLU A 895 19.72 -8.95 25.53
CA GLU A 895 19.41 -8.96 26.96
C GLU A 895 19.76 -7.62 27.64
N VAL A 896 20.88 -6.99 27.27
CA VAL A 896 21.23 -5.63 27.73
C VAL A 896 20.13 -4.63 27.35
N ASP A 897 19.65 -4.67 26.10
CA ASP A 897 18.57 -3.79 25.65
C ASP A 897 17.21 -4.15 26.30
N TRP A 898 16.92 -5.42 26.48
CA TRP A 898 15.69 -5.91 27.10
C TRP A 898 15.57 -5.46 28.56
N ASN A 899 16.65 -5.54 29.33
CA ASN A 899 16.68 -5.16 30.75
C ASN A 899 16.45 -3.66 30.96
N ARG A 900 16.99 -2.82 30.07
CA ARG A 900 16.83 -1.35 30.14
C ARG A 900 15.57 -0.81 29.45
N ALA A 901 14.89 -1.64 28.65
CA ALA A 901 13.62 -1.30 28.00
C ALA A 901 12.45 -1.05 28.98
N SER A 902 11.34 -0.54 28.43
CA SER A 902 10.08 -0.29 29.15
C SER A 902 8.94 -1.12 28.59
N ALA A 903 7.86 -1.27 29.36
CA ALA A 903 6.60 -1.80 28.83
C ALA A 903 6.07 -0.89 27.71
N ILE A 904 5.23 -1.43 26.82
CA ILE A 904 4.56 -0.62 25.81
C ILE A 904 3.59 0.35 26.49
N ASN A 905 3.80 1.65 26.26
CA ASN A 905 2.92 2.69 26.77
C ASN A 905 1.50 2.51 26.19
N PRO A 906 0.43 2.75 26.97
CA PRO A 906 -0.88 2.97 26.42
C PRO A 906 -0.88 4.25 25.57
N LYS A 907 -1.75 4.31 24.55
CA LYS A 907 -1.93 5.51 23.73
C LYS A 907 -2.76 6.53 24.53
N LYS A 908 -2.08 7.38 25.31
CA LYS A 908 -2.65 8.34 26.27
C LYS A 908 -3.20 9.61 25.59
N HIS A 909 -4.24 9.45 24.79
CA HIS A 909 -4.85 10.53 23.99
C HIS A 909 -5.30 11.72 24.85
N ALA A 910 -4.49 12.77 24.90
CA ALA A 910 -4.92 14.08 25.36
C ALA A 910 -5.73 14.78 24.25
N PRO A 911 -6.71 15.64 24.58
CA PRO A 911 -7.38 16.49 23.59
C PRO A 911 -6.45 17.43 22.80
N ASN A 912 -5.20 17.55 23.25
CA ASN A 912 -4.13 18.36 22.67
C ASN A 912 -2.95 17.49 22.16
N GLU A 913 -3.15 16.20 21.84
CA GLU A 913 -2.16 15.48 21.02
C GLU A 913 -2.10 16.15 19.64
N SER A 914 -1.03 16.92 19.47
CA SER A 914 -0.75 17.79 18.33
C SER A 914 -0.69 17.00 17.01
N PRO A 915 -1.70 17.10 16.11
CA PRO A 915 -1.68 16.40 14.82
C PRO A 915 -0.63 16.98 13.90
N ILE A 916 -0.30 16.28 12.81
CA ILE A 916 0.37 16.93 11.68
C ILE A 916 -0.51 18.07 11.16
N LEU A 917 0.02 19.29 11.20
CA LEU A 917 -0.64 20.50 10.72
C LEU A 917 -0.16 20.88 9.31
N GLU A 918 -1.01 21.52 8.54
CA GLU A 918 -0.59 22.23 7.33
C GLU A 918 0.38 23.37 7.70
N ALA A 919 1.49 23.51 6.98
CA ALA A 919 2.45 24.59 7.19
C ALA A 919 1.87 25.95 6.76
N ILE A 920 1.30 26.68 7.71
CA ILE A 920 0.76 28.03 7.48
C ILE A 920 1.83 29.08 7.84
N GLY A 921 1.95 30.12 7.01
CA GLY A 921 2.90 31.22 7.23
C GLY A 921 4.38 30.82 7.12
N ALA A 922 5.29 31.64 7.65
CA ALA A 922 6.74 31.47 7.48
C ALA A 922 7.44 30.66 8.61
N ARG A 923 6.73 30.27 9.67
CA ARG A 923 7.27 29.54 10.83
C ARG A 923 6.23 28.58 11.41
N PRO A 924 6.64 27.43 11.98
CA PRO A 924 5.73 26.52 12.67
C PRO A 924 5.13 27.13 13.95
N PRO A 925 3.95 26.65 14.41
CA PRO A 925 3.41 26.99 15.71
C PRO A 925 4.33 26.61 16.89
N PRO A 926 4.15 27.21 18.09
CA PRO A 926 4.88 26.80 19.28
C PRO A 926 4.65 25.31 19.60
N GLY A 927 5.74 24.55 19.82
CA GLY A 927 5.69 23.10 20.04
C GLY A 927 5.68 22.26 18.76
N TYR A 928 5.87 22.87 17.58
CA TYR A 928 5.95 22.19 16.29
C TYR A 928 7.28 22.48 15.57
N ARG A 929 7.75 21.50 14.78
CA ARG A 929 8.84 21.67 13.81
C ARG A 929 8.27 21.54 12.40
N ARG A 930 8.81 22.31 11.47
CA ARG A 930 8.45 22.24 10.06
C ARG A 930 9.35 21.23 9.35
N VAL A 931 8.74 20.29 8.63
CA VAL A 931 9.42 19.27 7.81
C VAL A 931 8.72 19.16 6.46
N LEU A 932 9.39 18.62 5.45
CA LEU A 932 8.72 18.26 4.20
C LEU A 932 7.85 17.01 4.43
N LEU A 933 6.71 16.91 3.75
CA LEU A 933 5.88 15.70 3.86
C LEU A 933 6.67 14.48 3.40
N SER A 934 7.42 14.58 2.31
CA SER A 934 8.22 13.46 1.78
C SER A 934 9.21 12.87 2.80
N GLU A 935 9.74 13.69 3.72
CA GLU A 935 10.62 13.23 4.81
C GLU A 935 9.87 12.34 5.81
N LEU A 936 8.59 12.62 6.08
CA LEU A 936 7.75 11.78 6.93
C LEU A 936 7.29 10.49 6.25
N LEU A 937 7.41 10.38 4.93
CA LEU A 937 6.95 9.21 4.17
C LEU A 937 8.06 8.19 3.90
N LYS A 938 9.09 8.18 4.76
CA LYS A 938 10.34 7.46 4.57
C LYS A 938 10.70 6.58 5.79
N GLU A 939 11.13 5.35 5.54
CA GLU A 939 10.99 4.21 6.50
C GLU A 939 11.78 4.30 7.82
N ASP A 940 12.75 5.21 7.95
CA ASP A 940 13.77 5.17 9.01
C ASP A 940 13.81 6.42 9.95
N ASP A 941 13.00 7.47 9.73
CA ASP A 941 13.03 8.72 10.54
C ASP A 941 12.40 8.53 11.95
#